data_AF-A0A936DJQ3-F1
#
_entry.id   AF-A0A936DJQ3-F1
#
_cell.length_a   1.000
_cell.length_b   1.000
_cell.length_c   1.000
_cell.angle_alpha   90.00
_cell.angle_beta   90.00
_cell.angle_gamma   90.00
#
_symmetry.space_group_name_H-M   'P 1'
#
loop_
_entity.id
_entity.type
_entity.pdbx_description
1 polymer ?
#
loop_
_entity_poly.entity_id
_entity_poly.type
_entity_poly.pdbx_seq_one_letter_code
_entity_poly.pdbx_strand_id
1 'polypeptide(L)'
;MPTTTELAAMTDSESALAVLIDGIEPAFTDDAQLAGLTTGTGHAIRLGLTRDGLSWRIACDLRTGMLLDSPVTFTIYDFEGDLARLFGANDDSQQSLGDVPLGAGLAIHPSDDLASRTDLHGLNVGVERIGSSGQRRRYPCTPDFEVGLEHGLSLPEFDLVGSPVSDNPIVWAGRRVVLYRCFRDHVTYPSRSAGQTAWRPFAEAVRLWWGTLRDEGEVSGRAWSLRADGPESWLRKPLAIAYQDKPVRAVGEVTLVTSGDEREDGILVNLYTTSSSGGIIDDQYGLQQFVTFITGTTTDAIRQDVIDEIAAASAATGTDGVWESQTGYHVSMDSEGAIRIAVGAATDGAGVMQLCLHRKVWSLLGFDVDLQTALEPADDEPRAISFQPVGEHVTFLTPGPDYWYAQIVTGSTGPDYPAGLNNGGATRVYRPWYDSGTHVLLAALNYGRGQVFRLGDAAVGAGASQSTVVHPGQLDRPPASDLTDYTEARSIDGTPVDRQGLWLFFGKRRFAGSEEAFDEYWWARASWTNAGGQQDGCVFGDTIVVTEWLDSGLFGTTSRGAVRSDWVARTETIDEDDGQVMAVPVLCLGYSQGSGLDLAHVVLQRLLLSTGTSDGWSSYNLDATATLDAGDNEPTGAHVVRRDAEVAALGLGIPADYVHTPEAFAAEAAKLPNPQLLNTKTVFSPGYQSIDAIRSIVQSMGWAIHLRDGRYGVWCPADPVTLADAAIVLDRSVRAVTYKRRRELEQDLRKWAPIDRWSFATAWTPHLNRASRTLELRSTDVGARYRSGDVEQKVMAHAMRQDGGRVERVAQLSRWWSLRHFEVRGYPVPMVTHGQRMWPGTIVRLTDPELVDPSGSYGVENRLAVVTSVRTTMGVKEGITTVDLLVFADRSNTPRLHAFSARGIGYDDATDDLYVADNWTGIESDGTWSDASFFTEPLYTGIAQYGGNAVIEWWQWDGETISQTGSGTVSSVSTVSGSSRIRLTSVSGTYYRDMDTIVVLRPTTTANAAWIDALYSPISNDAGTWTDVATPTDGYPWET
;
A
#
# COMPACT_ATOMS: atom_id res chain seq x y z
N MET A 1 29.33 -10.47 -36.45
CA MET A 1 29.86 -10.34 -35.08
C MET A 1 28.89 -11.08 -34.16
N PRO A 2 29.38 -11.88 -33.22
CA PRO A 2 28.52 -12.53 -32.24
C PRO A 2 27.85 -11.50 -31.32
N THR A 3 26.65 -11.83 -30.84
CA THR A 3 25.95 -11.11 -29.79
C THR A 3 26.60 -11.35 -28.43
N THR A 4 26.34 -10.49 -27.44
CA THR A 4 26.80 -10.72 -26.07
C THR A 4 26.25 -12.02 -25.47
N THR A 5 25.02 -12.40 -25.83
CA THR A 5 24.43 -13.69 -25.42
C THR A 5 25.19 -14.89 -26.00
N GLU A 6 25.58 -14.82 -27.28
CA GLU A 6 26.37 -15.88 -27.92
C GLU A 6 27.78 -15.98 -27.31
N LEU A 7 28.43 -14.84 -27.03
CA LEU A 7 29.73 -14.81 -26.35
C LEU A 7 29.64 -15.37 -24.94
N ALA A 8 28.60 -15.04 -24.18
CA ALA A 8 28.39 -15.51 -22.82
C ALA A 8 28.09 -17.01 -22.73
N ALA A 9 27.61 -17.63 -23.81
CA ALA A 9 27.38 -19.08 -23.88
C ALA A 9 28.65 -19.89 -24.18
N MET A 10 29.75 -19.23 -24.58
CA MET A 10 31.02 -19.89 -24.91
C MET A 10 31.81 -20.28 -23.66
N THR A 11 32.42 -21.46 -23.68
CA THR A 11 33.23 -22.01 -22.58
C THR A 11 34.50 -21.20 -22.26
N ASP A 12 35.03 -20.43 -23.21
CA ASP A 12 36.26 -19.63 -23.06
C ASP A 12 35.97 -18.12 -23.17
N SER A 13 34.78 -17.68 -22.75
CA SER A 13 34.39 -16.28 -22.86
C SER A 13 35.36 -15.35 -22.09
N GLU A 14 36.01 -14.44 -22.82
CA GLU A 14 36.82 -13.40 -22.19
C GLU A 14 35.93 -12.26 -21.68
N SER A 15 36.06 -11.93 -20.40
CA SER A 15 35.25 -10.89 -19.75
C SER A 15 35.99 -10.13 -18.65
N ALA A 16 35.65 -8.86 -18.51
CA ALA A 16 36.12 -7.95 -17.47
C ALA A 16 34.95 -7.51 -16.58
N LEU A 17 35.26 -7.14 -15.35
CA LEU A 17 34.34 -6.51 -14.42
C LEU A 17 34.51 -5.01 -14.45
N ALA A 18 33.42 -4.27 -14.24
CA ALA A 18 33.43 -2.83 -14.06
C ALA A 18 32.44 -2.45 -12.96
N VAL A 19 32.90 -1.67 -11.98
CA VAL A 19 32.04 -1.08 -10.95
C VAL A 19 31.81 0.40 -11.24
N LEU A 20 30.53 0.79 -11.24
CA LEU A 20 30.08 2.17 -11.48
C LEU A 20 29.40 2.68 -10.20
N ILE A 21 29.67 3.95 -9.86
CA ILE A 21 29.11 4.63 -8.68
C ILE A 21 28.40 5.89 -9.16
N ASP A 22 27.16 6.08 -8.72
CA ASP A 22 26.29 7.19 -9.13
C ASP A 22 26.92 8.54 -8.78
N GLY A 23 26.96 9.46 -9.74
CA GLY A 23 27.53 10.80 -9.60
C GLY A 23 29.06 10.86 -9.55
N ILE A 24 29.77 9.75 -9.79
CA ILE A 24 31.23 9.67 -9.75
C ILE A 24 31.78 9.35 -11.15
N GLU A 25 32.61 10.23 -11.71
CA GLU A 25 33.15 10.06 -13.07
C GLU A 25 33.95 8.75 -13.26
N PRO A 26 34.96 8.42 -12.44
CA PRO A 26 35.72 7.19 -12.67
C PRO A 26 34.90 5.95 -12.34
N ALA A 27 34.81 5.04 -13.32
CA ALA A 27 34.42 3.66 -13.12
C ALA A 27 35.68 2.79 -12.98
N PHE A 28 35.63 1.68 -12.24
CA PHE A 28 36.83 0.88 -11.99
C PHE A 28 36.71 -0.53 -12.56
N THR A 29 37.71 -0.97 -13.33
CA THR A 29 37.78 -2.29 -13.98
C THR A 29 38.98 -3.11 -13.53
N ASP A 30 38.87 -4.43 -13.70
CA ASP A 30 39.93 -5.40 -13.44
C ASP A 30 40.82 -5.69 -14.67
N ASP A 31 40.49 -5.15 -15.86
CA ASP A 31 41.22 -5.43 -17.10
C ASP A 31 41.79 -4.15 -17.75
N ALA A 32 43.11 -4.15 -17.98
CA ALA A 32 43.84 -3.02 -18.55
C ALA A 32 43.46 -2.71 -20.00
N GLN A 33 42.88 -3.65 -20.75
CA GLN A 33 42.43 -3.45 -22.13
C GLN A 33 41.05 -2.78 -22.20
N LEU A 34 40.24 -2.91 -21.14
CA LEU A 34 38.98 -2.19 -21.00
C LEU A 34 39.22 -0.76 -20.49
N ALA A 35 40.28 -0.55 -19.70
CA ALA A 35 40.67 0.77 -19.21
C ALA A 35 40.89 1.77 -20.35
N GLY A 36 40.47 3.02 -20.13
CA GLY A 36 40.50 4.11 -21.09
C GLY A 36 39.28 4.19 -22.02
N LEU A 37 38.32 3.27 -21.90
CA LEU A 37 37.01 3.40 -22.53
C LEU A 37 36.12 4.37 -21.74
N THR A 38 35.16 4.97 -22.44
CA THR A 38 34.07 5.74 -21.84
C THR A 38 32.76 4.98 -21.99
N THR A 39 31.97 4.89 -20.93
CA THR A 39 30.63 4.31 -21.01
C THR A 39 29.69 5.23 -21.80
N GLY A 40 28.54 4.72 -22.26
CA GLY A 40 27.50 5.58 -22.85
C GLY A 40 27.03 6.70 -21.91
N THR A 41 27.12 6.45 -20.60
CA THR A 41 26.79 7.36 -19.49
C THR A 41 27.93 8.31 -19.10
N GLY A 42 29.04 8.32 -19.85
CA GLY A 42 30.15 9.24 -19.66
C GLY A 42 31.20 8.84 -18.62
N HIS A 43 31.08 7.70 -17.93
CA HIS A 43 32.12 7.26 -16.98
C HIS A 43 33.42 6.97 -17.70
N ALA A 44 34.54 7.45 -17.13
CA ALA A 44 35.87 7.06 -17.58
C ALA A 44 36.27 5.76 -16.89
N ILE A 45 36.45 4.67 -17.66
CA ILE A 45 36.83 3.37 -17.10
C ILE A 45 38.33 3.37 -16.78
N ARG A 46 38.67 3.19 -15.50
CA ARG A 46 40.02 3.17 -14.94
C ARG A 46 40.38 1.77 -14.47
N LEU A 47 41.64 1.38 -14.64
CA LEU A 47 42.15 0.14 -14.06
C LEU A 47 42.24 0.29 -12.54
N GLY A 48 41.78 -0.71 -11.79
CA GLY A 48 41.96 -0.71 -10.34
C GLY A 48 41.13 -1.74 -9.58
N LEU A 49 40.00 -2.20 -10.11
CA LEU A 49 39.14 -3.16 -9.41
C LEU A 49 39.89 -4.49 -9.22
N THR A 50 39.97 -4.95 -7.97
CA THR A 50 40.57 -6.23 -7.64
C THR A 50 39.55 -7.34 -7.87
N ARG A 51 39.81 -8.20 -8.87
CA ARG A 51 38.95 -9.35 -9.18
C ARG A 51 39.10 -10.47 -8.15
N ASP A 52 40.33 -10.84 -7.81
CA ASP A 52 40.60 -12.02 -6.99
C ASP A 52 40.09 -11.83 -5.57
N GLY A 53 39.25 -12.75 -5.10
CA GLY A 53 38.63 -12.67 -3.77
C GLY A 53 37.38 -11.79 -3.68
N LEU A 54 36.99 -11.06 -4.74
CA LEU A 54 35.73 -10.32 -4.77
C LEU A 54 34.57 -11.30 -4.62
N SER A 55 33.78 -11.14 -3.56
CA SER A 55 32.67 -12.03 -3.24
C SER A 55 31.43 -11.23 -2.85
N TRP A 56 30.29 -11.58 -3.42
CA TRP A 56 29.00 -11.04 -3.05
C TRP A 56 27.99 -12.15 -2.82
N ARG A 57 27.01 -11.87 -1.98
CA ARG A 57 25.86 -12.74 -1.74
C ARG A 57 24.60 -11.92 -1.98
N ILE A 58 23.54 -12.56 -2.42
CA ILE A 58 22.18 -12.00 -2.44
C ILE A 58 21.26 -13.11 -1.97
N ALA A 59 20.40 -12.83 -0.99
CA ALA A 59 19.53 -13.84 -0.39
C ALA A 59 18.15 -13.29 -0.09
N CYS A 60 17.16 -14.17 -0.03
CA CYS A 60 15.82 -13.85 0.44
C CYS A 60 15.41 -14.76 1.60
N ASP A 61 14.54 -14.25 2.45
CA ASP A 61 13.86 -15.02 3.49
C ASP A 61 12.39 -15.16 3.14
N LEU A 62 11.99 -16.39 2.82
CA LEU A 62 10.62 -16.72 2.42
C LEU A 62 9.62 -16.62 3.57
N ARG A 63 10.05 -16.59 4.84
CA ARG A 63 9.14 -16.38 5.99
C ARG A 63 8.78 -14.91 6.16
N THR A 64 9.78 -14.03 6.05
CA THR A 64 9.54 -12.58 6.13
C THR A 64 9.10 -11.99 4.79
N GLY A 65 9.31 -12.72 3.69
CA GLY A 65 9.02 -12.26 2.33
C GLY A 65 9.99 -11.21 1.81
N MET A 66 11.11 -10.96 2.51
CA MET A 66 12.04 -9.86 2.21
C MET A 66 13.41 -10.37 1.78
N LEU A 67 14.17 -9.50 1.11
CA LEU A 67 15.60 -9.71 0.88
C LEU A 67 16.38 -9.59 2.18
N LEU A 68 17.45 -10.37 2.32
CA LEU A 68 18.35 -10.33 3.48
C LEU A 68 19.52 -9.39 3.22
N ASP A 69 19.95 -8.71 4.29
CA ASP A 69 21.11 -7.82 4.27
C ASP A 69 22.35 -8.56 3.77
N SER A 70 22.94 -7.98 2.72
CA SER A 70 23.90 -8.64 1.86
C SER A 70 25.08 -7.72 1.55
N PRO A 71 25.91 -7.38 2.56
CA PRO A 71 27.00 -6.45 2.37
C PRO A 71 28.08 -7.01 1.43
N VAL A 72 28.70 -6.13 0.66
CA VAL A 72 29.84 -6.42 -0.20
C VAL A 72 30.98 -5.45 0.08
N THR A 73 32.21 -5.86 -0.22
CA THR A 73 33.38 -4.98 -0.17
C THR A 73 34.08 -5.00 -1.51
N PHE A 74 34.24 -3.82 -2.11
CA PHE A 74 35.02 -3.63 -3.32
C PHE A 74 36.44 -3.20 -2.93
N THR A 75 37.45 -3.89 -3.44
CA THR A 75 38.84 -3.48 -3.30
C THR A 75 39.32 -2.85 -4.61
N ILE A 76 39.74 -1.58 -4.55
CA ILE A 76 40.19 -0.81 -5.70
C ILE A 76 41.61 -0.35 -5.45
N TYR A 77 42.54 -0.72 -6.33
CA TYR A 77 43.89 -0.22 -6.32
C TYR A 77 43.99 1.07 -7.13
N ASP A 78 44.35 2.15 -6.44
CA ASP A 78 44.39 3.49 -7.00
C ASP A 78 45.72 3.75 -7.74
N PHE A 79 45.81 3.28 -8.99
CA PHE A 79 46.99 3.45 -9.84
C PHE A 79 47.21 4.91 -10.24
N GLU A 80 46.13 5.62 -10.57
CA GLU A 80 46.16 6.98 -11.13
C GLU A 80 45.99 8.09 -10.07
N GLY A 81 45.71 7.72 -8.82
CA GLY A 81 45.47 8.68 -7.73
C GLY A 81 44.08 9.29 -7.77
N ASP A 82 43.12 8.67 -8.46
CA ASP A 82 41.77 9.17 -8.67
C ASP A 82 40.96 9.09 -7.38
N LEU A 83 41.01 7.95 -6.67
CA LEU A 83 40.33 7.83 -5.37
C LEU A 83 40.96 8.77 -4.34
N ALA A 84 42.29 8.82 -4.26
CA ALA A 84 42.98 9.76 -3.38
C ALA A 84 42.60 11.22 -3.68
N ARG A 85 42.37 11.59 -4.95
CA ARG A 85 41.91 12.93 -5.34
C ARG A 85 40.47 13.20 -4.92
N LEU A 86 39.58 12.22 -5.10
CA LEU A 86 38.17 12.33 -4.71
C LEU A 86 38.00 12.52 -3.19
N PHE A 87 38.81 11.84 -2.37
CA PHE A 87 38.77 11.95 -0.90
C PHE A 87 39.68 13.03 -0.31
N GLY A 88 40.72 13.46 -1.04
CA GLY A 88 41.75 14.36 -0.54
C GLY A 88 41.50 15.85 -0.79
N ALA A 89 40.44 16.21 -1.50
CA ALA A 89 40.08 17.60 -1.69
C ALA A 89 39.50 18.18 -0.37
N ASN A 90 40.27 19.04 0.30
CA ASN A 90 39.73 19.85 1.40
C ASN A 90 38.60 20.71 0.83
N ASP A 91 37.37 20.45 1.26
CA ASP A 91 36.19 21.08 0.69
C ASP A 91 35.84 22.39 1.39
N ASP A 92 36.71 23.39 1.23
CA ASP A 92 36.41 24.78 1.61
C ASP A 92 35.27 25.37 0.74
N SER A 93 34.77 24.62 -0.25
CA SER A 93 33.66 25.00 -1.14
C SER A 93 32.29 24.52 -0.67
N GLN A 94 32.23 23.69 0.38
CA GLN A 94 30.97 23.16 0.89
C GLN A 94 30.06 24.30 1.35
N GLN A 95 28.85 24.33 0.78
CA GLN A 95 27.79 25.24 1.16
C GLN A 95 26.43 24.53 1.11
N SER A 96 25.42 25.07 1.79
CA SER A 96 24.05 24.57 1.62
C SER A 96 23.51 25.02 0.26
N LEU A 97 22.61 24.26 -0.36
CA LEU A 97 21.93 24.65 -1.61
C LEU A 97 21.28 26.05 -1.50
N GLY A 98 20.81 26.42 -0.30
CA GLY A 98 20.24 27.74 -0.03
C GLY A 98 21.23 28.91 -0.12
N ASP A 99 22.54 28.64 0.01
CA ASP A 99 23.59 29.68 0.08
C ASP A 99 24.21 30.00 -1.29
N VAL A 100 23.83 29.28 -2.36
CA VAL A 100 24.45 29.42 -3.69
C VAL A 100 23.93 30.68 -4.43
N PRO A 101 24.76 31.62 -4.89
CA PRO A 101 24.34 32.98 -5.28
C PRO A 101 23.35 33.17 -6.44
N LEU A 102 23.19 32.20 -7.35
CA LEU A 102 22.37 32.32 -8.57
C LEU A 102 21.22 31.32 -8.47
N GLY A 103 19.96 31.79 -8.41
CA GLY A 103 18.86 30.91 -7.99
C GLY A 103 18.93 30.48 -6.52
N ALA A 104 19.66 31.25 -5.69
CA ALA A 104 19.73 31.11 -4.24
C ALA A 104 18.32 30.97 -3.66
N GLY A 105 18.09 29.92 -2.89
CA GLY A 105 16.83 29.73 -2.20
C GLY A 105 15.68 29.13 -3.01
N LEU A 106 15.95 28.24 -3.97
CA LEU A 106 14.92 27.38 -4.54
C LEU A 106 15.28 25.91 -4.34
N ALA A 107 14.30 25.08 -3.97
CA ALA A 107 14.44 23.64 -4.02
C ALA A 107 14.68 23.17 -5.46
N ILE A 108 15.21 21.97 -5.65
CA ILE A 108 15.38 21.35 -6.97
C ILE A 108 14.55 20.08 -7.01
N HIS A 109 13.57 20.05 -7.90
CA HIS A 109 12.72 18.88 -8.16
C HIS A 109 13.35 17.96 -9.20
N PRO A 110 12.96 16.67 -9.26
CA PRO A 110 13.50 15.71 -10.22
C PRO A 110 13.41 16.14 -11.70
N SER A 111 12.33 16.83 -12.09
CA SER A 111 12.05 17.27 -13.46
C SER A 111 12.65 18.63 -13.83
N ASP A 112 13.26 19.36 -12.88
CA ASP A 112 13.77 20.71 -13.14
C ASP A 112 14.89 20.73 -14.20
N ASP A 113 14.77 21.66 -15.15
CA ASP A 113 15.83 22.02 -16.09
C ASP A 113 16.83 23.00 -15.43
N LEU A 114 18.05 22.51 -15.21
CA LEU A 114 19.15 23.28 -14.61
C LEU A 114 20.08 23.94 -15.63
N ALA A 115 19.71 24.00 -16.92
CA ALA A 115 20.49 24.73 -17.93
C ALA A 115 20.70 26.21 -17.55
N SER A 116 19.72 26.82 -16.86
CA SER A 116 19.77 28.21 -16.40
C SER A 116 20.54 28.41 -15.08
N ARG A 117 20.73 27.34 -14.29
CA ARG A 117 21.44 27.35 -12.99
C ARG A 117 22.93 27.09 -13.17
N THR A 118 23.61 28.01 -13.88
CA THR A 118 25.04 27.88 -14.21
C THR A 118 25.96 27.83 -12.98
N ASP A 119 25.46 28.29 -11.83
CA ASP A 119 26.10 28.18 -10.52
C ASP A 119 26.27 26.74 -10.04
N LEU A 120 25.40 25.82 -10.47
CA LEU A 120 25.46 24.41 -10.11
C LEU A 120 26.22 23.55 -11.13
N HIS A 121 26.60 24.12 -12.28
CA HIS A 121 27.19 23.35 -13.37
C HIS A 121 28.52 22.74 -12.96
N GLY A 122 28.61 21.42 -13.04
CA GLY A 122 29.81 20.69 -12.62
C GLY A 122 29.98 20.60 -11.10
N LEU A 123 28.96 20.89 -10.30
CA LEU A 123 28.96 20.66 -8.85
C LEU A 123 28.22 19.37 -8.49
N ASN A 124 28.48 18.86 -7.29
CA ASN A 124 27.65 17.86 -6.64
C ASN A 124 26.57 18.56 -5.81
N VAL A 125 25.34 18.07 -5.90
CA VAL A 125 24.22 18.44 -5.02
C VAL A 125 23.79 17.15 -4.31
N GLY A 126 24.12 17.03 -3.02
CA GLY A 126 24.00 15.78 -2.28
C GLY A 126 24.78 14.63 -2.94
N VAL A 127 24.06 13.61 -3.40
CA VAL A 127 24.63 12.46 -4.13
C VAL A 127 24.60 12.62 -5.66
N GLU A 128 23.87 13.62 -6.18
CA GLU A 128 23.74 13.87 -7.61
C GLU A 128 24.91 14.73 -8.13
N ARG A 129 25.44 14.40 -9.31
CA ARG A 129 26.38 15.27 -10.02
C ARG A 129 25.64 16.04 -11.11
N ILE A 130 25.73 17.36 -11.09
CA ILE A 130 25.19 18.20 -12.15
C ILE A 130 26.24 18.36 -13.25
N GLY A 131 25.81 18.20 -14.50
CA GLY A 131 26.68 18.30 -15.65
C GLY A 131 27.13 19.72 -15.95
N SER A 132 28.20 19.82 -16.75
CA SER A 132 28.79 21.09 -17.21
C SER A 132 27.86 21.97 -18.04
N SER A 133 26.71 21.47 -18.47
CA SER A 133 25.66 22.25 -19.14
C SER A 133 24.33 22.19 -18.40
N GLY A 134 24.33 21.80 -17.12
CA GLY A 134 23.11 21.66 -16.33
C GLY A 134 22.41 20.30 -16.46
N GLN A 135 23.05 19.30 -17.09
CA GLN A 135 22.47 17.96 -17.18
C GLN A 135 22.23 17.38 -15.78
N ARG A 136 21.03 16.86 -15.54
CA ARG A 136 20.70 16.13 -14.32
C ARG A 136 21.44 14.79 -14.27
N ARG A 137 21.71 14.32 -13.05
CA ARG A 137 22.30 13.02 -12.73
C ARG A 137 23.40 12.57 -13.68
N ARG A 138 24.43 13.39 -13.83
CA ARG A 138 25.60 13.02 -14.63
C ARG A 138 26.33 11.84 -14.00
N TYR A 139 26.78 10.90 -14.84
CA TYR A 139 27.41 9.64 -14.43
C TYR A 139 26.47 8.69 -13.66
N PRO A 140 25.31 8.31 -14.23
CA PRO A 140 24.42 7.35 -13.60
C PRO A 140 25.05 5.95 -13.58
N CYS A 141 24.95 5.28 -12.44
CA CYS A 141 25.45 3.91 -12.31
C CYS A 141 24.62 2.89 -13.10
N THR A 142 23.37 3.23 -13.43
CA THR A 142 22.51 2.47 -14.33
C THR A 142 22.52 3.12 -15.70
N PRO A 143 22.97 2.43 -16.76
CA PRO A 143 22.92 2.93 -18.13
C PRO A 143 21.54 3.50 -18.49
N ASP A 144 21.54 4.66 -19.14
CA ASP A 144 20.36 5.33 -19.70
C ASP A 144 19.28 5.74 -18.67
N PHE A 145 19.61 5.76 -17.37
CA PHE A 145 18.72 6.25 -16.31
C PHE A 145 19.20 7.58 -15.73
N GLU A 146 18.81 8.68 -16.38
CA GLU A 146 19.28 10.06 -16.08
C GLU A 146 18.28 10.89 -15.26
N VAL A 147 17.25 10.26 -14.68
CA VAL A 147 16.24 10.95 -13.86
C VAL A 147 16.88 11.59 -12.63
N GLY A 148 16.69 12.91 -12.47
CA GLY A 148 17.23 13.72 -11.37
C GLY A 148 16.69 13.34 -9.99
N LEU A 149 17.35 13.83 -8.93
CA LEU A 149 16.92 13.63 -7.55
C LEU A 149 16.24 14.90 -6.99
N GLU A 150 15.40 14.70 -5.98
CA GLU A 150 14.81 15.79 -5.20
C GLU A 150 15.83 16.34 -4.19
N HIS A 151 16.01 17.66 -4.15
CA HIS A 151 16.91 18.35 -3.24
C HIS A 151 16.18 19.49 -2.54
N GLY A 152 16.06 19.36 -1.22
CA GLY A 152 15.41 20.36 -0.37
C GLY A 152 16.36 21.46 0.11
N LEU A 153 15.76 22.54 0.59
CA LEU A 153 16.45 23.62 1.29
C LEU A 153 16.40 23.39 2.79
N SER A 154 17.30 24.06 3.53
CA SER A 154 17.17 24.12 4.98
C SER A 154 16.09 25.12 5.36
N LEU A 155 15.13 24.66 6.16
CA LEU A 155 14.11 25.52 6.76
C LEU A 155 14.30 25.50 8.28
N PRO A 156 14.74 26.62 8.89
CA PRO A 156 15.05 26.68 10.33
C PRO A 156 13.89 26.27 11.24
N GLU A 157 12.66 26.50 10.79
CA GLU A 157 11.42 26.20 11.53
C GLU A 157 11.13 24.70 11.65
N PHE A 158 11.68 23.87 10.75
CA PHE A 158 11.36 22.44 10.64
C PHE A 158 12.54 21.50 10.90
N ASP A 159 13.71 22.04 11.27
CA ASP A 159 14.95 21.26 11.47
C ASP A 159 15.31 20.39 10.24
N LEU A 160 14.97 20.88 9.04
CA LEU A 160 15.31 20.22 7.78
C LEU A 160 16.72 20.61 7.34
N VAL A 161 17.54 19.60 7.03
CA VAL A 161 18.89 19.79 6.51
C VAL A 161 18.81 19.98 5.00
N GLY A 162 19.33 21.10 4.50
CA GLY A 162 19.40 21.37 3.07
C GLY A 162 20.42 20.47 2.36
N SER A 163 20.21 20.21 1.07
CA SER A 163 21.17 19.45 0.27
C SER A 163 22.52 20.17 0.23
N PRO A 164 23.64 19.50 0.56
CA PRO A 164 24.96 20.11 0.46
C PRO A 164 25.36 20.27 -1.01
N VAL A 165 26.04 21.37 -1.32
CA VAL A 165 26.59 21.68 -2.64
C VAL A 165 28.10 21.81 -2.55
N SER A 166 28.81 21.12 -3.45
CA SER A 166 30.27 21.05 -3.40
C SER A 166 30.91 20.70 -4.75
N ASP A 167 32.16 21.13 -4.95
CA ASP A 167 32.96 20.71 -6.12
C ASP A 167 33.21 19.19 -6.12
N ASN A 168 33.43 18.62 -4.94
CA ASN A 168 33.81 17.22 -4.74
C ASN A 168 32.68 16.41 -4.07
N PRO A 169 32.60 15.08 -4.30
CA PRO A 169 31.58 14.26 -3.68
C PRO A 169 31.87 14.09 -2.18
N ILE A 170 31.24 14.90 -1.32
CA ILE A 170 31.39 14.79 0.13
C ILE A 170 30.40 13.81 0.77
N VAL A 171 29.23 13.62 0.14
CA VAL A 171 28.25 12.62 0.57
C VAL A 171 28.51 11.33 -0.20
N TRP A 172 29.05 10.31 0.49
CA TRP A 172 29.29 8.97 -0.08
C TRP A 172 28.20 7.98 0.29
N ALA A 173 27.69 8.05 1.52
CA ALA A 173 26.62 7.17 1.97
C ALA A 173 25.37 7.36 1.11
N GLY A 174 24.73 6.25 0.73
CA GLY A 174 23.50 6.26 -0.08
C GLY A 174 23.71 6.36 -1.60
N ARG A 175 24.93 6.62 -2.10
CA ARG A 175 25.21 6.56 -3.54
C ARG A 175 24.93 5.16 -4.07
N ARG A 176 24.19 5.06 -5.18
CA ARG A 176 23.93 3.79 -5.86
C ARG A 176 25.21 3.29 -6.52
N VAL A 177 25.42 1.98 -6.49
CA VAL A 177 26.60 1.30 -7.05
C VAL A 177 26.18 0.02 -7.75
N VAL A 178 26.79 -0.27 -8.91
CA VAL A 178 26.46 -1.45 -9.72
C VAL A 178 27.74 -2.11 -10.24
N LEU A 179 27.76 -3.43 -10.19
CA LEU A 179 28.82 -4.26 -10.76
C LEU A 179 28.35 -4.88 -12.08
N TYR A 180 29.07 -4.59 -13.14
CA TYR A 180 28.84 -5.10 -14.49
C TYR A 180 29.93 -6.07 -14.93
N ARG A 181 29.56 -6.98 -15.82
CA ARG A 181 30.45 -7.80 -16.63
C ARG A 181 30.38 -7.35 -18.09
N CYS A 182 31.54 -6.97 -18.61
CA CYS A 182 31.72 -6.64 -20.02
C CYS A 182 32.35 -7.83 -20.75
N PHE A 183 31.87 -8.15 -21.94
CA PHE A 183 32.39 -9.24 -22.76
C PHE A 183 33.30 -8.73 -23.87
N ARG A 184 34.36 -9.49 -24.18
CA ARG A 184 35.22 -9.27 -25.34
C ARG A 184 34.76 -10.14 -26.51
N ASP A 185 34.58 -9.52 -27.68
CA ASP A 185 34.37 -10.19 -28.96
C ASP A 185 35.69 -10.77 -29.48
N HIS A 186 36.12 -11.86 -28.83
CA HIS A 186 37.30 -12.62 -29.19
C HIS A 186 37.10 -13.49 -30.45
N VAL A 187 35.88 -13.53 -31.01
CA VAL A 187 35.58 -14.25 -32.26
C VAL A 187 35.90 -13.38 -33.46
N THR A 188 35.38 -12.15 -33.47
CA THR A 188 35.68 -11.17 -34.52
C THR A 188 37.10 -10.62 -34.36
N TYR A 189 37.54 -10.41 -33.11
CA TYR A 189 38.85 -9.86 -32.78
C TYR A 189 39.66 -10.83 -31.91
N PRO A 190 40.19 -11.94 -32.48
CA PRO A 190 40.89 -12.96 -31.71
C PRO A 190 42.17 -12.45 -31.04
N SER A 191 42.92 -11.57 -31.70
CA SER A 191 44.13 -10.97 -31.13
C SER A 191 43.81 -9.92 -30.07
N ARG A 192 44.47 -10.01 -28.91
CA ARG A 192 44.42 -9.00 -27.84
C ARG A 192 44.99 -7.64 -28.27
N SER A 193 45.71 -7.57 -29.39
CA SER A 193 46.20 -6.31 -29.96
C SER A 193 45.10 -5.38 -30.46
N ALA A 194 43.86 -5.88 -30.66
CA ALA A 194 42.72 -5.04 -31.01
C ALA A 194 42.29 -4.11 -29.86
N GLY A 195 42.79 -4.34 -28.64
CA GLY A 195 42.59 -3.47 -27.48
C GLY A 195 41.10 -3.18 -27.24
N GLN A 196 40.78 -1.90 -27.07
CA GLN A 196 39.43 -1.40 -26.76
C GLN A 196 38.38 -1.79 -27.82
N THR A 197 38.74 -1.86 -29.10
CA THR A 197 37.79 -2.18 -30.19
C THR A 197 37.27 -3.62 -30.15
N ALA A 198 37.92 -4.51 -29.39
CA ALA A 198 37.47 -5.88 -29.21
C ALA A 198 36.38 -6.04 -28.14
N TRP A 199 36.09 -5.00 -27.35
CA TRP A 199 35.07 -5.08 -26.30
C TRP A 199 33.69 -4.76 -26.85
N ARG A 200 32.67 -5.48 -26.34
CA ARG A 200 31.28 -5.17 -26.63
C ARG A 200 30.92 -3.79 -26.04
N PRO A 201 30.00 -3.04 -26.68
CA PRO A 201 29.51 -1.79 -26.13
C PRO A 201 29.04 -1.96 -24.69
N PHE A 202 29.30 -0.99 -23.82
CA PHE A 202 28.92 -1.08 -22.41
C PHE A 202 27.41 -1.20 -22.19
N ALA A 203 26.59 -0.69 -23.12
CA ALA A 203 25.13 -0.89 -23.11
C ALA A 203 24.71 -2.37 -23.17
N GLU A 204 25.59 -3.26 -23.65
CA GLU A 204 25.37 -4.71 -23.66
C GLU A 204 25.94 -5.41 -22.41
N ALA A 205 26.51 -4.67 -21.45
CA ALA A 205 27.13 -5.27 -20.26
C ALA A 205 26.09 -5.96 -19.37
N VAL A 206 26.47 -7.10 -18.79
CA VAL A 206 25.59 -7.89 -17.93
C VAL A 206 25.77 -7.46 -16.49
N ARG A 207 24.70 -6.99 -15.86
CA ARG A 207 24.69 -6.66 -14.43
C ARG A 207 24.81 -7.93 -13.58
N LEU A 208 25.73 -7.93 -12.63
CA LEU A 208 25.98 -9.04 -11.71
C LEU A 208 25.52 -8.77 -10.26
N TRP A 209 25.51 -7.50 -9.85
CA TRP A 209 25.14 -7.07 -8.50
C TRP A 209 24.88 -5.56 -8.48
N TRP A 210 24.06 -5.07 -7.54
CA TRP A 210 23.85 -3.64 -7.28
C TRP A 210 23.52 -3.37 -5.81
N GLY A 211 23.62 -2.10 -5.39
CA GLY A 211 23.49 -1.72 -3.99
C GLY A 211 23.72 -0.24 -3.70
N THR A 212 23.94 0.12 -2.44
CA THR A 212 24.30 1.49 -2.00
C THR A 212 25.58 1.51 -1.16
N LEU A 213 26.38 2.56 -1.30
CA LEU A 213 27.57 2.76 -0.47
C LEU A 213 27.21 3.14 0.98
N ARG A 214 28.03 2.70 1.94
CA ARG A 214 27.84 2.97 3.38
C ARG A 214 28.65 4.15 3.94
N ASP A 215 29.52 4.75 3.14
CA ASP A 215 30.58 5.65 3.63
C ASP A 215 31.49 4.99 4.68
N GLU A 216 31.74 3.68 4.51
CA GLU A 216 32.65 2.90 5.33
C GLU A 216 33.73 2.29 4.44
N GLY A 217 34.98 2.35 4.89
CA GLY A 217 36.08 1.80 4.14
C GLY A 217 37.42 1.87 4.87
N GLU A 218 38.43 1.25 4.27
CA GLU A 218 39.81 1.25 4.77
C GLU A 218 40.77 1.51 3.61
N VAL A 219 41.89 2.17 3.91
CA VAL A 219 42.95 2.42 2.94
C VAL A 219 44.27 1.87 3.46
N SER A 220 44.93 1.05 2.64
CA SER A 220 46.27 0.53 2.91
C SER A 220 47.19 0.81 1.73
N GLY A 221 48.04 1.84 1.88
CA GLY A 221 48.86 2.35 0.78
C GLY A 221 47.98 2.93 -0.34
N ARG A 222 47.90 2.23 -1.48
CA ARG A 222 47.05 2.58 -2.63
C ARG A 222 45.83 1.68 -2.79
N ALA A 223 45.65 0.69 -1.94
CA ALA A 223 44.47 -0.18 -1.97
C ALA A 223 43.36 0.41 -1.09
N TRP A 224 42.21 0.67 -1.69
CA TRP A 224 41.01 1.17 -1.06
C TRP A 224 39.97 0.05 -0.95
N SER A 225 39.38 -0.10 0.22
CA SER A 225 38.28 -1.03 0.48
C SER A 225 37.02 -0.21 0.72
N LEU A 226 36.03 -0.30 -0.17
CA LEU A 226 34.75 0.41 -0.06
C LEU A 226 33.64 -0.59 0.28
N ARG A 227 32.83 -0.30 1.30
CA ARG A 227 31.71 -1.14 1.72
C ARG A 227 30.38 -0.65 1.15
N ALA A 228 29.56 -1.61 0.74
CA ALA A 228 28.23 -1.35 0.20
C ALA A 228 27.21 -2.38 0.71
N ASP A 229 25.95 -1.98 0.80
CA ASP A 229 24.80 -2.85 1.01
C ASP A 229 24.27 -3.40 -0.31
N GLY A 230 23.63 -4.57 -0.29
CA GLY A 230 23.14 -5.25 -1.47
C GLY A 230 21.85 -4.67 -2.05
N PRO A 231 21.17 -5.38 -2.96
CA PRO A 231 19.92 -4.96 -3.58
C PRO A 231 18.81 -4.57 -2.60
N GLU A 232 18.80 -5.13 -1.40
CA GLU A 232 17.85 -4.77 -0.34
C GLU A 232 17.93 -3.29 0.09
N SER A 233 19.08 -2.64 -0.11
CA SER A 233 19.27 -1.23 0.22
C SER A 233 18.43 -0.28 -0.65
N TRP A 234 18.18 -0.64 -1.91
CA TRP A 234 17.35 0.18 -2.80
C TRP A 234 15.86 0.16 -2.41
N LEU A 235 15.47 -0.77 -1.54
CA LEU A 235 14.13 -0.85 -0.96
C LEU A 235 13.99 -0.04 0.34
N ARG A 236 15.05 0.67 0.77
CA ARG A 236 15.11 1.43 2.02
C ARG A 236 15.20 2.93 1.73
N LYS A 237 14.18 3.65 2.17
CA LYS A 237 14.11 5.11 2.19
C LYS A 237 13.14 5.55 3.28
N PRO A 238 13.46 6.55 4.10
CA PRO A 238 12.46 7.25 4.90
C PRO A 238 11.54 8.02 3.96
N LEU A 239 10.27 7.62 3.90
CA LEU A 239 9.29 8.27 3.03
C LEU A 239 8.84 9.59 3.65
N ALA A 240 8.67 10.61 2.82
CA ALA A 240 8.13 11.92 3.21
C ALA A 240 8.82 12.58 4.39
N ILE A 241 10.15 12.43 4.50
CA ILE A 241 10.93 13.03 5.60
C ILE A 241 10.85 14.57 5.63
N ALA A 242 10.54 15.19 4.49
CA ALA A 242 10.36 16.64 4.38
C ALA A 242 8.98 17.13 4.83
N TYR A 243 8.02 16.24 5.11
CA TYR A 243 6.65 16.64 5.47
C TYR A 243 6.57 16.95 6.97
N GLN A 244 5.62 17.80 7.34
CA GLN A 244 5.33 18.13 8.74
C GLN A 244 4.94 16.86 9.52
N ASP A 245 5.79 16.44 10.45
CA ASP A 245 5.56 15.24 11.28
C ASP A 245 4.76 15.56 12.55
N LYS A 246 4.93 16.77 13.10
CA LYS A 246 4.25 17.23 14.30
C LYS A 246 2.87 17.79 13.96
N PRO A 247 1.80 17.32 14.63
CA PRO A 247 0.47 17.89 14.48
C PRO A 247 0.45 19.39 14.79
N VAL A 248 -0.34 20.15 14.03
CA VAL A 248 -0.56 21.58 14.21
C VAL A 248 -2.01 21.87 14.57
N ARG A 249 -2.27 22.97 15.27
CA ARG A 249 -3.65 23.40 15.56
C ARG A 249 -4.38 23.67 14.24
N ALA A 250 -5.66 23.30 14.17
CA ALA A 250 -6.51 23.58 13.03
C ALA A 250 -7.82 24.28 13.46
N VAL A 251 -8.20 25.32 12.73
CA VAL A 251 -9.43 26.09 12.95
C VAL A 251 -10.20 26.15 11.63
N GLY A 252 -11.42 25.60 11.64
CA GLY A 252 -12.33 25.67 10.50
C GLY A 252 -13.03 27.02 10.44
N GLU A 253 -12.96 27.69 9.30
CA GLU A 253 -13.75 28.88 9.01
C GLU A 253 -15.17 28.46 8.61
N VAL A 254 -16.17 29.16 9.13
CA VAL A 254 -17.56 28.95 8.75
C VAL A 254 -18.01 30.16 7.95
N THR A 255 -18.23 29.95 6.66
CA THR A 255 -18.78 30.97 5.76
C THR A 255 -20.29 30.81 5.72
N LEU A 256 -21.02 31.90 6.00
CA LEU A 256 -22.46 31.95 5.87
C LEU A 256 -22.85 32.27 4.43
N VAL A 257 -23.84 31.58 3.90
CA VAL A 257 -24.44 31.94 2.60
C VAL A 257 -25.26 33.21 2.77
N THR A 258 -24.92 34.28 2.07
CA THR A 258 -25.56 35.61 2.24
C THR A 258 -26.59 35.97 1.16
N SER A 259 -26.89 35.05 0.24
CA SER A 259 -27.79 35.31 -0.88
C SER A 259 -28.43 34.03 -1.43
N GLY A 260 -29.60 34.16 -2.08
CA GLY A 260 -30.35 33.04 -2.65
C GLY A 260 -31.27 32.35 -1.64
N ASP A 261 -31.84 31.22 -2.04
CA ASP A 261 -32.81 30.45 -1.22
C ASP A 261 -32.16 29.65 -0.09
N GLU A 262 -30.83 29.58 -0.05
CA GLU A 262 -30.03 28.88 0.96
C GLU A 262 -29.37 29.86 1.95
N ARG A 263 -29.97 31.03 2.18
CA ARG A 263 -29.37 32.12 2.95
C ARG A 263 -29.30 31.82 4.47
N GLU A 264 -28.15 32.01 5.10
CA GLU A 264 -27.79 31.60 6.48
C GLU A 264 -27.43 32.76 7.43
N ASP A 265 -27.36 33.98 6.94
CA ASP A 265 -26.88 35.19 7.65
C ASP A 265 -27.99 36.00 8.35
N GLY A 266 -29.25 35.55 8.29
CA GLY A 266 -30.37 36.30 8.84
C GLY A 266 -30.45 36.26 10.38
N ILE A 267 -30.86 37.37 10.98
CA ILE A 267 -31.18 37.45 12.42
C ILE A 267 -32.64 37.88 12.59
N LEU A 268 -33.37 37.22 13.50
CA LEU A 268 -34.67 37.69 13.96
C LEU A 268 -34.69 37.76 15.49
N VAL A 269 -35.14 38.89 16.01
CA VAL A 269 -35.39 39.12 17.44
C VAL A 269 -36.83 39.63 17.63
N ASN A 270 -37.60 38.94 18.47
CA ASN A 270 -38.96 39.35 18.85
C ASN A 270 -39.08 39.39 20.37
N LEU A 271 -39.49 40.54 20.91
CA LEU A 271 -39.62 40.82 22.34
C LEU A 271 -41.10 41.06 22.68
N TYR A 272 -41.65 40.22 23.53
CA TYR A 272 -43.05 40.30 23.96
C TYR A 272 -43.28 39.77 25.36
N THR A 273 -44.46 40.03 25.91
CA THR A 273 -44.97 39.40 27.13
C THR A 273 -46.07 38.38 26.81
N THR A 274 -46.25 37.39 27.68
CA THR A 274 -47.31 36.37 27.56
C THR A 274 -48.27 36.44 28.72
N SER A 275 -49.57 36.24 28.49
CA SER A 275 -50.55 36.23 29.57
C SER A 275 -50.41 34.97 30.45
N SER A 276 -50.87 35.07 31.71
CA SER A 276 -50.95 33.95 32.66
C SER A 276 -51.87 32.80 32.23
N SER A 277 -52.59 32.96 31.10
CA SER A 277 -53.75 32.14 30.72
C SER A 277 -53.58 31.38 29.41
N GLY A 278 -52.36 31.00 29.02
CA GLY A 278 -52.15 30.02 27.94
C GLY A 278 -51.13 30.34 26.86
N GLY A 279 -50.05 31.09 27.15
CA GLY A 279 -48.92 31.24 26.22
C GLY A 279 -49.21 32.07 24.97
N ILE A 280 -50.28 32.86 24.98
CA ILE A 280 -50.62 33.81 23.91
C ILE A 280 -49.79 35.08 24.12
N ILE A 281 -49.20 35.60 23.03
CA ILE A 281 -48.54 36.90 22.98
C ILE A 281 -49.56 37.98 23.39
N ASP A 282 -49.29 38.70 24.49
CA ASP A 282 -50.20 39.68 25.07
C ASP A 282 -49.83 41.10 24.61
N ASP A 283 -48.58 41.50 24.82
CA ASP A 283 -48.03 42.78 24.35
C ASP A 283 -46.71 42.56 23.60
N GLN A 284 -46.55 43.20 22.44
CA GLN A 284 -45.32 43.15 21.64
C GLN A 284 -44.58 44.50 21.71
N TYR A 285 -43.34 44.47 22.20
CA TYR A 285 -42.56 45.67 22.49
C TYR A 285 -41.37 45.88 21.55
N GLY A 286 -40.97 44.88 20.76
CA GLY A 286 -39.89 45.01 19.80
C GLY A 286 -39.87 43.86 18.81
N LEU A 287 -39.76 44.15 17.52
CA LEU A 287 -39.63 43.14 16.46
C LEU A 287 -38.63 43.63 15.42
N GLN A 288 -37.53 42.88 15.28
CA GLN A 288 -36.62 42.99 14.15
C GLN A 288 -36.61 41.63 13.45
N GLN A 289 -37.20 41.56 12.26
CA GLN A 289 -37.34 40.32 11.51
C GLN A 289 -36.50 40.38 10.25
N PHE A 290 -35.31 39.74 10.28
CA PHE A 290 -34.39 39.64 9.14
C PHE A 290 -34.10 41.00 8.48
N VAL A 291 -34.01 42.04 9.31
CA VAL A 291 -33.72 43.43 8.89
C VAL A 291 -32.21 43.63 8.81
N THR A 292 -31.49 43.05 9.78
CA THR A 292 -30.02 42.99 9.81
C THR A 292 -29.55 41.59 9.43
N PHE A 293 -28.35 41.54 8.87
CA PHE A 293 -27.68 40.30 8.49
C PHE A 293 -26.28 40.28 9.10
N ILE A 294 -25.81 39.08 9.42
CA ILE A 294 -24.47 38.84 9.93
C ILE A 294 -23.46 39.24 8.84
N THR A 295 -22.56 40.14 9.19
CA THR A 295 -21.46 40.61 8.35
C THR A 295 -20.09 40.21 8.89
N GLY A 296 -20.03 39.88 10.19
CA GLY A 296 -18.85 39.36 10.85
C GLY A 296 -18.40 38.02 10.27
N THR A 297 -17.08 37.84 10.20
CA THR A 297 -16.44 36.61 9.69
C THR A 297 -15.73 35.82 10.78
N THR A 298 -15.62 36.38 11.99
CA THR A 298 -15.06 35.72 13.18
C THR A 298 -16.16 35.51 14.21
N THR A 299 -16.00 34.53 15.10
CA THR A 299 -17.00 34.24 16.16
C THR A 299 -17.32 35.47 17.01
N ASP A 300 -16.32 36.28 17.35
CA ASP A 300 -16.51 37.52 18.12
C ASP A 300 -17.25 38.59 17.32
N ALA A 301 -16.95 38.76 16.02
CA ALA A 301 -17.66 39.71 15.17
C ALA A 301 -19.12 39.28 14.92
N ILE A 302 -19.35 37.98 14.69
CA ILE A 302 -20.70 37.41 14.57
C ILE A 302 -21.48 37.60 15.88
N ARG A 303 -20.84 37.39 17.03
CA ARG A 303 -21.45 37.67 18.34
C ARG A 303 -21.81 39.14 18.48
N GLN A 304 -20.93 40.04 18.05
CA GLN A 304 -21.20 41.47 18.09
C GLN A 304 -22.40 41.85 17.21
N ASP A 305 -22.52 41.29 16.00
CA ASP A 305 -23.70 41.52 15.14
C ASP A 305 -25.00 41.08 15.82
N VAL A 306 -24.99 39.96 16.55
CA VAL A 306 -26.16 39.49 17.32
C VAL A 306 -26.43 40.36 18.55
N ILE A 307 -25.39 40.81 19.27
CA ILE A 307 -25.51 41.76 20.39
C ILE A 307 -26.17 43.06 19.90
N ASP A 308 -25.68 43.59 18.78
CA ASP A 308 -26.17 44.84 18.20
C ASP A 308 -27.63 44.70 17.76
N GLU A 309 -28.02 43.54 17.20
CA GLU A 309 -29.41 43.28 16.81
C GLU A 309 -30.35 43.11 18.01
N ILE A 310 -29.90 42.47 19.09
CA ILE A 310 -30.68 42.39 20.35
C ILE A 310 -30.92 43.79 20.91
N ALA A 311 -29.89 44.65 20.92
CA ALA A 311 -30.01 46.03 21.36
C ALA A 311 -30.89 46.87 20.43
N ALA A 312 -30.82 46.65 19.12
CA ALA A 312 -31.68 47.31 18.14
C ALA A 312 -33.15 46.91 18.32
N ALA A 313 -33.43 45.64 18.62
CA ALA A 313 -34.77 45.16 18.92
C ALA A 313 -35.30 45.67 20.26
N SER A 314 -34.44 45.81 21.27
CA SER A 314 -34.84 46.36 22.58
C SER A 314 -35.19 47.85 22.52
N ALA A 315 -34.59 48.59 21.59
CA ALA A 315 -34.87 50.00 21.31
C ALA A 315 -35.97 50.23 20.25
N ALA A 316 -36.33 49.20 19.47
CA ALA A 316 -37.40 49.29 18.48
C ALA A 316 -38.77 49.48 19.14
N THR A 317 -39.68 50.17 18.45
CA THR A 317 -41.07 50.33 18.91
C THR A 317 -41.92 49.20 18.35
N GLY A 318 -42.35 48.28 19.22
CA GLY A 318 -43.42 47.32 18.93
C GLY A 318 -44.81 47.96 18.96
N THR A 319 -45.86 47.14 18.87
CA THR A 319 -47.26 47.64 18.96
C THR A 319 -47.58 48.29 20.30
N ASP A 320 -46.90 47.85 21.36
CA ASP A 320 -47.22 48.20 22.75
C ASP A 320 -46.14 49.05 23.43
N GLY A 321 -45.15 49.50 22.66
CA GLY A 321 -44.10 50.43 23.09
C GLY A 321 -42.71 49.90 22.82
N VAL A 322 -41.71 50.48 23.49
CA VAL A 322 -40.29 50.07 23.41
C VAL A 322 -39.95 49.23 24.65
N TRP A 323 -39.27 48.10 24.50
CA TRP A 323 -38.95 47.18 25.61
C TRP A 323 -38.23 47.89 26.75
N GLU A 324 -37.11 48.57 26.48
CA GLU A 324 -36.30 49.24 27.52
C GLU A 324 -36.93 50.52 28.08
N SER A 325 -38.01 51.02 27.47
CA SER A 325 -38.74 52.17 28.03
C SER A 325 -39.61 51.79 29.24
N GLN A 326 -39.87 50.49 29.42
CA GLN A 326 -40.65 49.96 30.52
C GLN A 326 -39.78 49.77 31.76
N THR A 327 -40.29 50.19 32.92
CA THR A 327 -39.54 50.09 34.17
C THR A 327 -39.30 48.63 34.57
N GLY A 328 -38.04 48.23 34.65
CA GLY A 328 -37.61 46.88 35.03
C GLY A 328 -37.49 45.88 33.87
N TYR A 329 -37.66 46.33 32.62
CA TYR A 329 -37.49 45.49 31.44
C TYR A 329 -36.07 45.64 30.89
N HIS A 330 -35.41 44.52 30.62
CA HIS A 330 -34.02 44.52 30.13
C HIS A 330 -33.74 43.25 29.33
N VAL A 331 -32.99 43.38 28.22
CA VAL A 331 -32.47 42.25 27.46
C VAL A 331 -31.07 42.58 26.94
N SER A 332 -30.15 41.61 26.99
CA SER A 332 -28.78 41.80 26.50
C SER A 332 -28.10 40.46 26.25
N MET A 333 -27.06 40.46 25.43
CA MET A 333 -26.08 39.38 25.35
C MET A 333 -24.71 39.96 25.71
N ASP A 334 -23.89 39.25 26.49
CA ASP A 334 -22.53 39.70 26.80
C ASP A 334 -21.47 39.12 25.85
N SER A 335 -20.23 39.52 26.08
CA SER A 335 -19.06 39.08 25.31
C SER A 335 -18.77 37.58 25.41
N GLU A 336 -19.21 36.90 26.48
CA GLU A 336 -19.10 35.45 26.65
C GLU A 336 -20.25 34.70 25.94
N GLY A 337 -21.26 35.43 25.46
CA GLY A 337 -22.44 34.92 24.79
C GLY A 337 -23.61 34.60 25.71
N ALA A 338 -23.54 34.97 27.00
CA ALA A 338 -24.65 34.76 27.92
C ALA A 338 -25.77 35.77 27.66
N ILE A 339 -26.98 35.24 27.43
CA ILE A 339 -28.19 36.01 27.16
C ILE A 339 -28.89 36.29 28.48
N ARG A 340 -29.27 37.55 28.72
CA ARG A 340 -29.96 38.01 29.93
C ARG A 340 -31.30 38.61 29.57
N ILE A 341 -32.33 38.27 30.33
CA ILE A 341 -33.68 38.85 30.18
C ILE A 341 -34.31 39.16 31.54
N ALA A 342 -35.04 40.26 31.64
CA ALA A 342 -35.85 40.64 32.79
C ALA A 342 -37.09 41.43 32.35
N VAL A 343 -38.16 41.35 33.14
CA VAL A 343 -39.36 42.21 33.05
C VAL A 343 -39.68 42.80 34.43
N GLY A 344 -40.53 43.82 34.50
CA GLY A 344 -40.91 44.43 35.77
C GLY A 344 -41.61 43.45 36.72
N ALA A 345 -41.34 43.55 38.03
CA ALA A 345 -41.96 42.69 39.05
C ALA A 345 -43.50 42.80 39.12
N ALA A 346 -44.06 43.89 38.59
CA ALA A 346 -45.50 44.15 38.52
C ALA A 346 -46.14 43.72 37.18
N THR A 347 -45.34 43.18 36.24
CA THR A 347 -45.84 42.69 34.95
C THR A 347 -46.65 41.42 35.14
N ASP A 348 -47.88 41.40 34.64
CA ASP A 348 -48.68 40.19 34.51
C ASP A 348 -48.13 39.37 33.33
N GLY A 349 -47.44 38.25 33.62
CA GLY A 349 -46.93 37.36 32.58
C GLY A 349 -45.42 37.14 32.56
N ALA A 350 -44.95 36.34 31.59
CA ALA A 350 -43.51 36.16 31.34
C ALA A 350 -43.06 37.09 30.22
N GLY A 351 -41.90 37.72 30.40
CA GLY A 351 -41.16 38.31 29.29
C GLY A 351 -40.51 37.21 28.45
N VAL A 352 -40.58 37.36 27.13
CA VAL A 352 -40.06 36.39 26.18
C VAL A 352 -39.26 37.14 25.10
N MET A 353 -38.03 36.67 24.89
CA MET A 353 -37.28 36.93 23.66
C MET A 353 -37.31 35.68 22.79
N GLN A 354 -37.77 35.83 21.55
CA GLN A 354 -37.52 34.85 20.50
C GLN A 354 -36.33 35.34 19.68
N LEU A 355 -35.21 34.65 19.81
CA LEU A 355 -34.03 34.85 18.96
C LEU A 355 -33.99 33.71 17.95
N CYS A 356 -33.96 34.03 16.66
CA CYS A 356 -33.90 33.05 15.59
C CYS A 356 -32.65 33.30 14.74
N LEU A 357 -31.83 32.25 14.65
CA LEU A 357 -30.57 32.23 13.92
C LEU A 357 -30.46 30.92 13.15
N HIS A 358 -29.63 30.89 12.12
CA HIS A 358 -29.27 29.65 11.45
C HIS A 358 -28.49 28.72 12.42
N ARG A 359 -28.64 27.40 12.27
CA ARG A 359 -27.99 26.40 13.13
C ARG A 359 -26.47 26.61 13.25
N LYS A 360 -25.79 26.92 12.14
CA LYS A 360 -24.35 27.23 12.12
C LYS A 360 -23.98 28.39 13.05
N VAL A 361 -24.80 29.44 13.08
CA VAL A 361 -24.56 30.63 13.91
C VAL A 361 -24.73 30.27 15.38
N TRP A 362 -25.76 29.49 15.74
CA TRP A 362 -25.92 28.98 17.10
C TRP A 362 -24.69 28.20 17.57
N SER A 363 -24.20 27.27 16.75
CA SER A 363 -23.01 26.48 17.08
C SER A 363 -21.78 27.36 17.26
N LEU A 364 -21.52 28.31 16.37
CA LEU A 364 -20.40 29.26 16.50
C LEU A 364 -20.46 30.06 17.81
N LEU A 365 -21.65 30.51 18.20
CA LEU A 365 -21.87 31.24 19.46
C LEU A 365 -21.74 30.35 20.71
N GLY A 366 -21.54 29.05 20.54
CA GLY A 366 -21.33 28.09 21.62
C GLY A 366 -22.60 27.42 22.15
N PHE A 367 -23.72 27.60 21.46
CA PHE A 367 -24.99 26.93 21.77
C PHE A 367 -25.09 25.60 21.02
N ASP A 368 -25.66 24.61 21.69
CA ASP A 368 -26.01 23.32 21.09
C ASP A 368 -27.52 23.14 21.18
N VAL A 369 -28.19 23.35 20.04
CA VAL A 369 -29.65 23.41 19.95
C VAL A 369 -30.33 22.10 20.37
N ASP A 370 -29.67 20.96 20.16
CA ASP A 370 -30.22 19.65 20.50
C ASP A 370 -30.00 19.34 21.99
N LEU A 371 -28.80 19.62 22.51
CA LEU A 371 -28.45 19.41 23.91
C LEU A 371 -29.28 20.27 24.87
N GLN A 372 -29.33 21.56 24.59
CA GLN A 372 -29.91 22.52 25.52
C GLN A 372 -31.44 22.40 25.59
N THR A 373 -32.06 21.92 24.50
CA THR A 373 -33.50 21.59 24.46
C THR A 373 -33.84 20.33 25.25
N ALA A 374 -32.90 19.39 25.38
CA ALA A 374 -33.09 18.16 26.14
C ALA A 374 -32.94 18.34 27.67
N LEU A 375 -32.42 19.48 28.13
CA LEU A 375 -32.30 19.78 29.55
C LEU A 375 -33.65 20.18 30.16
N GLU A 376 -33.89 19.77 31.40
CA GLU A 376 -35.05 20.25 32.16
C GLU A 376 -34.82 21.71 32.60
N PRO A 377 -35.74 22.64 32.30
CA PRO A 377 -35.58 24.03 32.70
C PRO A 377 -35.72 24.16 34.22
N ALA A 378 -34.62 24.37 34.94
CA ALA A 378 -34.58 24.71 36.37
C ALA A 378 -33.97 26.11 36.60
N ASP A 379 -34.17 26.69 37.80
CA ASP A 379 -33.62 28.01 38.16
C ASP A 379 -32.08 27.99 38.30
N ASP A 380 -31.49 26.84 38.63
CA ASP A 380 -30.06 26.63 38.80
C ASP A 380 -29.37 26.04 37.56
N GLU A 381 -30.11 25.78 36.47
CA GLU A 381 -29.57 25.25 35.22
C GLU A 381 -29.61 26.32 34.10
N PRO A 382 -28.61 27.21 34.02
CA PRO A 382 -28.57 28.29 33.04
C PRO A 382 -28.38 27.80 31.59
N ARG A 383 -28.08 26.52 31.36
CA ARG A 383 -27.92 25.97 30.00
C ARG A 383 -29.22 25.46 29.40
N ALA A 384 -30.29 25.31 30.18
CA ALA A 384 -31.57 24.83 29.68
C ALA A 384 -32.28 25.91 28.84
N ILE A 385 -32.29 25.73 27.52
CA ILE A 385 -32.90 26.66 26.56
C ILE A 385 -33.81 25.84 25.63
N SER A 386 -35.04 26.29 25.42
CA SER A 386 -35.93 25.64 24.46
C SER A 386 -35.59 26.13 23.06
N PHE A 387 -35.01 25.25 22.22
CA PHE A 387 -34.87 25.47 20.80
C PHE A 387 -35.93 24.73 20.00
N GLN A 388 -36.39 25.34 18.90
CA GLN A 388 -37.33 24.71 17.96
C GLN A 388 -36.97 25.06 16.51
N PRO A 389 -37.07 24.12 15.56
CA PRO A 389 -36.81 24.38 14.15
C PRO A 389 -37.92 25.23 13.52
N VAL A 390 -37.54 26.21 12.71
CA VAL A 390 -38.49 27.10 12.03
C VAL A 390 -39.04 26.40 10.79
N GLY A 391 -40.14 25.67 10.97
CA GLY A 391 -40.80 24.90 9.92
C GLY A 391 -42.00 24.07 10.41
N GLU A 392 -42.05 23.73 11.70
CA GLU A 392 -43.16 22.98 12.29
C GLU A 392 -44.35 23.86 12.73
N HIS A 393 -44.13 25.16 12.96
CA HIS A 393 -45.18 26.11 13.36
C HIS A 393 -45.06 27.44 12.60
N VAL A 394 -46.00 27.67 11.69
CA VAL A 394 -46.01 28.77 10.70
C VAL A 394 -46.22 30.13 11.38
N THR A 395 -45.14 30.83 11.73
CA THR A 395 -45.26 32.22 12.24
C THR A 395 -44.38 33.23 11.48
N PHE A 396 -43.23 32.82 10.91
CA PHE A 396 -42.32 33.71 10.18
C PHE A 396 -41.74 33.03 8.92
N LEU A 397 -41.57 33.77 7.82
CA LEU A 397 -40.84 33.33 6.62
C LEU A 397 -39.34 33.49 6.88
N THR A 398 -38.57 32.41 6.80
CA THR A 398 -37.11 32.45 6.97
C THR A 398 -36.41 32.78 5.65
N PRO A 399 -35.20 33.38 5.69
CA PRO A 399 -34.40 33.64 4.49
C PRO A 399 -33.90 32.36 3.79
N GLY A 400 -33.79 31.26 4.54
CA GLY A 400 -33.32 29.97 4.06
C GLY A 400 -33.72 28.82 4.99
N PRO A 401 -33.23 27.60 4.74
CA PRO A 401 -33.49 26.42 5.56
C PRO A 401 -32.71 26.42 6.89
N ASP A 402 -33.06 25.50 7.80
CA ASP A 402 -32.33 25.18 9.05
C ASP A 402 -32.11 26.36 10.02
N TYR A 403 -33.09 27.26 10.08
CA TYR A 403 -33.19 28.27 11.14
C TYR A 403 -33.85 27.68 12.38
N TRP A 404 -33.35 28.08 13.55
CA TRP A 404 -33.82 27.62 14.85
C TRP A 404 -34.12 28.82 15.74
N TYR A 405 -35.27 28.76 16.41
CA TYR A 405 -35.70 29.73 17.40
C TYR A 405 -35.33 29.26 18.81
N ALA A 406 -34.72 30.14 19.60
CA ALA A 406 -34.53 29.99 21.04
C ALA A 406 -35.60 30.76 21.81
N GLN A 407 -36.34 30.07 22.68
CA GLN A 407 -37.31 30.68 23.60
C GLN A 407 -36.62 31.07 24.91
N ILE A 408 -36.31 32.36 25.04
CA ILE A 408 -35.64 32.92 26.21
C ILE A 408 -36.71 33.59 27.07
N VAL A 409 -37.06 33.00 28.21
CA VAL A 409 -38.18 33.46 29.07
C VAL A 409 -37.71 33.97 30.42
N THR A 410 -38.44 34.89 31.03
CA THR A 410 -38.09 35.37 32.38
C THR A 410 -38.33 34.32 33.46
N GLY A 411 -39.38 33.48 33.35
CA GLY A 411 -39.74 32.43 34.33
C GLY A 411 -40.50 31.25 33.70
N SER A 412 -40.72 30.16 34.45
CA SER A 412 -41.37 28.92 33.97
C SER A 412 -42.80 28.72 34.52
N THR A 413 -43.59 27.87 33.86
CA THR A 413 -44.97 27.48 34.24
C THR A 413 -45.05 26.25 35.16
N GLY A 414 -43.91 25.69 35.60
CA GLY A 414 -43.89 24.48 36.44
C GLY A 414 -44.39 24.72 37.87
N PRO A 415 -45.07 23.74 38.51
CA PRO A 415 -45.59 23.86 39.88
C PRO A 415 -44.49 24.00 40.95
N ASP A 416 -43.23 23.67 40.62
CA ASP A 416 -42.08 23.74 41.51
C ASP A 416 -41.26 25.05 41.38
N TYR A 417 -41.68 26.00 40.52
CA TYR A 417 -40.97 27.27 40.33
C TYR A 417 -41.39 28.33 41.38
N PRO A 418 -40.46 28.83 42.22
CA PRO A 418 -40.79 29.72 43.35
C PRO A 418 -41.11 31.17 42.97
N ALA A 419 -40.77 31.64 41.76
CA ALA A 419 -40.77 33.06 41.40
C ALA A 419 -41.84 33.51 40.39
N GLY A 420 -42.73 32.61 39.93
CA GLY A 420 -43.77 32.93 38.94
C GLY A 420 -43.23 33.28 37.54
N LEU A 421 -44.13 33.66 36.62
CA LEU A 421 -43.81 33.89 35.20
C LEU A 421 -42.85 35.08 34.95
N ASN A 422 -42.92 36.13 35.78
CA ASN A 422 -42.09 37.33 35.69
C ASN A 422 -40.80 37.24 36.52
N ASN A 423 -40.54 36.11 37.18
CA ASN A 423 -39.38 35.87 38.03
C ASN A 423 -39.17 36.94 39.13
N GLY A 424 -40.26 37.55 39.63
CA GLY A 424 -40.18 38.62 40.62
C GLY A 424 -39.38 39.86 40.17
N GLY A 425 -39.20 40.04 38.87
CA GLY A 425 -38.36 41.07 38.27
C GLY A 425 -36.85 40.82 38.34
N ALA A 426 -36.41 39.62 38.75
CA ALA A 426 -35.01 39.24 38.71
C ALA A 426 -34.57 38.86 37.29
N THR A 427 -33.34 39.23 36.92
CA THR A 427 -32.75 38.86 35.64
C THR A 427 -32.46 37.36 35.57
N ARG A 428 -32.98 36.69 34.54
CA ARG A 428 -32.60 35.33 34.20
C ARG A 428 -31.43 35.34 33.21
N VAL A 429 -30.48 34.43 33.40
CA VAL A 429 -29.28 34.29 32.56
C VAL A 429 -29.30 32.92 31.89
N TYR A 430 -29.16 32.93 30.59
CA TYR A 430 -29.01 31.74 29.75
C TYR A 430 -27.59 31.71 29.21
N ARG A 431 -26.89 30.60 29.44
CA ARG A 431 -25.49 30.45 29.04
C ARG A 431 -25.36 29.55 27.82
N PRO A 432 -24.39 29.83 26.93
CA PRO A 432 -23.98 28.85 25.94
C PRO A 432 -23.44 27.60 26.63
N TRP A 433 -23.36 26.51 25.88
CA TRP A 433 -22.68 25.30 26.34
C TRP A 433 -21.17 25.51 26.44
N TYR A 434 -20.64 26.34 25.55
CA TYR A 434 -19.24 26.77 25.48
C TYR A 434 -19.17 28.29 25.52
N ASP A 435 -18.67 28.83 26.64
CA ASP A 435 -18.47 30.27 26.81
C ASP A 435 -17.48 30.80 25.73
N SER A 436 -17.68 32.05 25.30
CA SER A 436 -16.98 32.76 24.20
C SER A 436 -16.90 32.04 22.84
N GLY A 437 -17.79 31.07 22.62
CA GLY A 437 -18.02 30.44 21.32
C GLY A 437 -17.08 29.30 20.95
N THR A 438 -17.28 28.76 19.75
CA THR A 438 -16.65 27.49 19.34
C THR A 438 -15.99 27.58 17.97
N HIS A 439 -15.11 26.62 17.71
CA HIS A 439 -14.70 26.24 16.36
C HIS A 439 -15.55 25.05 15.91
N VAL A 440 -16.04 25.09 14.68
CA VAL A 440 -16.95 24.06 14.15
C VAL A 440 -16.36 23.45 12.88
N LEU A 441 -16.17 22.15 12.91
CA LEU A 441 -15.90 21.33 11.73
C LEU A 441 -17.25 20.86 11.17
N LEU A 442 -17.60 21.34 9.99
CA LEU A 442 -18.89 21.05 9.37
C LEU A 442 -18.90 19.63 8.81
N ALA A 443 -19.85 18.80 9.23
CA ALA A 443 -20.06 17.48 8.63
C ALA A 443 -20.55 17.62 7.18
N ALA A 444 -21.46 18.56 6.95
CA ALA A 444 -21.88 18.97 5.61
C ALA A 444 -21.05 20.17 5.14
N LEU A 445 -20.06 19.90 4.28
CA LEU A 445 -19.10 20.89 3.78
C LEU A 445 -19.78 21.97 2.89
N ASN A 446 -20.33 23.02 3.50
CA ASN A 446 -20.95 24.20 2.86
C ASN A 446 -21.68 23.90 1.54
N TYR A 447 -22.59 22.92 1.54
CA TYR A 447 -23.34 22.48 0.36
C TYR A 447 -22.46 22.06 -0.82
N GLY A 448 -21.42 21.27 -0.55
CA GLY A 448 -20.43 20.83 -1.52
C GLY A 448 -19.31 21.86 -1.76
N ARG A 449 -19.48 23.11 -1.29
CA ARG A 449 -18.48 24.16 -1.40
C ARG A 449 -17.30 23.98 -0.47
N GLY A 450 -17.11 22.89 0.27
CA GLY A 450 -15.90 22.73 1.10
C GLY A 450 -15.83 23.69 2.31
N GLN A 451 -14.86 23.48 3.18
CA GLN A 451 -14.60 24.33 4.35
C GLN A 451 -13.12 24.74 4.37
N VAL A 452 -12.86 26.05 4.54
CA VAL A 452 -11.49 26.57 4.68
C VAL A 452 -11.00 26.32 6.10
N PHE A 453 -9.76 25.90 6.26
CA PHE A 453 -9.10 25.71 7.55
C PHE A 453 -7.82 26.52 7.60
N ARG A 454 -7.63 27.22 8.73
CA ARG A 454 -6.37 27.83 9.13
C ARG A 454 -5.60 26.85 10.01
N LEU A 455 -4.31 26.70 9.76
CA LEU A 455 -3.40 25.77 10.44
C LEU A 455 -2.30 26.55 11.17
N GLY A 456 -1.65 25.90 12.13
CA GLY A 456 -0.41 26.42 12.76
C GLY A 456 -0.54 27.87 13.24
N ASP A 457 0.36 28.74 12.76
CA ASP A 457 0.39 30.16 13.11
C ASP A 457 -0.88 30.92 12.66
N ALA A 458 -1.46 30.54 11.52
CA ALA A 458 -2.72 31.13 11.07
C ALA A 458 -3.89 30.76 11.99
N ALA A 459 -3.88 29.55 12.57
CA ALA A 459 -4.90 29.09 13.51
C ALA A 459 -4.88 29.85 14.86
N VAL A 460 -3.78 30.50 15.22
CA VAL A 460 -3.63 31.29 16.45
C VAL A 460 -3.77 32.81 16.22
N GLY A 461 -4.12 33.23 15.00
CA GLY A 461 -4.35 34.64 14.68
C GLY A 461 -3.06 35.47 14.54
N ALA A 462 -1.93 34.85 14.22
CA ALA A 462 -0.71 35.59 13.90
C ALA A 462 -0.92 36.44 12.63
N GLY A 463 -0.64 37.75 12.70
CA GLY A 463 -0.95 38.72 11.64
C GLY A 463 -0.22 38.52 10.31
N ALA A 464 0.74 37.59 10.24
CA ALA A 464 1.31 37.04 9.01
C ALA A 464 1.83 35.63 9.32
N SER A 465 1.18 34.59 8.78
CA SER A 465 1.72 33.24 8.80
C SER A 465 2.98 33.18 7.92
N GLN A 466 4.05 32.56 8.41
CA GLN A 466 5.28 32.34 7.65
C GLN A 466 5.25 31.03 6.84
N SER A 467 4.07 30.46 6.57
CA SER A 467 3.95 29.12 5.96
C SER A 467 4.70 28.06 6.76
N THR A 468 4.35 27.95 8.05
CA THR A 468 4.95 27.03 9.02
C THR A 468 4.39 25.61 8.93
N VAL A 469 3.79 25.22 7.80
CA VAL A 469 3.24 23.88 7.61
C VAL A 469 3.77 23.28 6.29
N VAL A 470 4.58 22.22 6.39
CA VAL A 470 5.14 21.54 5.22
C VAL A 470 4.23 20.40 4.76
N HIS A 471 3.66 20.55 3.57
CA HIS A 471 3.01 19.48 2.83
C HIS A 471 3.18 19.75 1.32
N PRO A 472 4.14 19.11 0.64
CA PRO A 472 4.38 19.32 -0.79
C PRO A 472 3.21 18.92 -1.70
N GLY A 473 2.37 18.02 -1.22
CA GLY A 473 1.16 17.55 -1.91
C GLY A 473 1.34 16.13 -2.38
N GLN A 474 0.42 15.68 -3.23
CA GLN A 474 0.48 14.41 -3.95
C GLN A 474 0.08 14.68 -5.40
N LEU A 475 0.96 14.34 -6.35
CA LEU A 475 0.79 14.63 -7.78
C LEU A 475 -0.32 13.78 -8.41
N ASP A 476 -0.55 12.57 -7.90
CA ASP A 476 -1.62 11.69 -8.36
C ASP A 476 -3.02 12.16 -7.95
N ARG A 477 -3.14 13.31 -7.27
CA ARG A 477 -4.41 13.83 -6.77
C ARG A 477 -4.72 15.17 -7.43
N PRO A 478 -5.80 15.27 -8.23
CA PRO A 478 -6.10 16.52 -8.92
C PRO A 478 -6.53 17.57 -7.89
N PRO A 479 -6.02 18.81 -7.94
CA PRO A 479 -6.47 19.88 -7.06
C PRO A 479 -7.96 20.17 -7.20
N ALA A 480 -8.57 20.80 -6.20
CA ALA A 480 -10.00 21.11 -6.24
C ALA A 480 -10.36 22.08 -7.37
N SER A 481 -11.46 21.80 -8.06
CA SER A 481 -12.07 22.69 -9.04
C SER A 481 -13.04 23.68 -8.43
N ASP A 482 -13.31 24.76 -9.17
CA ASP A 482 -14.46 25.61 -8.90
C ASP A 482 -15.78 24.87 -9.18
N LEU A 483 -16.79 25.07 -8.34
CA LEU A 483 -18.08 24.39 -8.49
C LEU A 483 -18.97 24.97 -9.59
N THR A 484 -18.67 26.18 -10.04
CA THR A 484 -19.37 26.85 -11.14
C THR A 484 -18.70 26.59 -12.49
N ASP A 485 -17.41 26.27 -12.49
CA ASP A 485 -16.65 25.84 -13.66
C ASP A 485 -15.56 24.82 -13.28
N TYR A 486 -15.79 23.55 -13.64
CA TYR A 486 -14.85 22.47 -13.27
C TYR A 486 -13.49 22.55 -13.98
N THR A 487 -13.36 23.39 -15.02
CA THR A 487 -12.09 23.59 -15.73
C THR A 487 -11.19 24.64 -15.08
N GLU A 488 -11.68 25.32 -14.04
CA GLU A 488 -10.94 26.34 -13.30
C GLU A 488 -10.59 25.86 -11.89
N ALA A 489 -9.47 26.37 -11.37
CA ALA A 489 -9.03 26.08 -10.00
C ALA A 489 -9.98 26.71 -9.00
N ARG A 490 -10.27 25.97 -7.93
CA ARG A 490 -10.83 26.57 -6.73
C ARG A 490 -9.86 27.61 -6.16
N SER A 491 -10.37 28.72 -5.63
CA SER A 491 -9.54 29.72 -4.94
C SER A 491 -9.72 29.73 -3.41
N ILE A 492 -8.64 30.03 -2.69
CA ILE A 492 -8.61 30.37 -1.26
C ILE A 492 -8.12 31.81 -1.17
N ASP A 493 -8.90 32.69 -0.55
CA ASP A 493 -8.57 34.13 -0.44
C ASP A 493 -8.18 34.78 -1.79
N GLY A 494 -8.81 34.34 -2.88
CA GLY A 494 -8.55 34.82 -4.25
C GLY A 494 -7.32 34.21 -4.94
N THR A 495 -6.62 33.27 -4.29
CA THR A 495 -5.47 32.56 -4.87
C THR A 495 -5.87 31.15 -5.29
N PRO A 496 -5.61 30.72 -6.54
CA PRO A 496 -5.98 29.39 -7.01
C PRO A 496 -5.17 28.30 -6.30
N VAL A 497 -5.82 27.18 -5.98
CA VAL A 497 -5.17 25.99 -5.43
C VAL A 497 -4.46 25.21 -6.54
N ASP A 498 -3.28 24.69 -6.23
CA ASP A 498 -2.43 23.96 -7.17
C ASP A 498 -1.86 22.65 -6.58
N ARG A 499 -2.19 22.37 -5.32
CA ARG A 499 -1.82 21.14 -4.62
C ARG A 499 -3.02 20.51 -3.92
N GLN A 500 -2.88 19.21 -3.69
CA GLN A 500 -3.83 18.41 -2.93
C GLN A 500 -3.11 17.32 -2.14
N GLY A 501 -3.71 16.90 -1.04
CA GLY A 501 -3.23 15.83 -0.20
C GLY A 501 -4.26 15.40 0.82
N LEU A 502 -3.87 14.46 1.67
CA LEU A 502 -4.71 13.96 2.75
C LEU A 502 -4.29 14.55 4.08
N TRP A 503 -5.29 14.84 4.90
CA TRP A 503 -5.10 15.38 6.24
C TRP A 503 -5.88 14.52 7.23
N LEU A 504 -5.29 14.28 8.39
CA LEU A 504 -5.97 13.69 9.53
C LEU A 504 -6.25 14.80 10.54
N PHE A 505 -7.53 15.02 10.80
CA PHE A 505 -8.02 15.86 11.88
C PHE A 505 -8.36 14.99 13.08
N PHE A 506 -7.86 15.35 14.26
CA PHE A 506 -8.08 14.58 15.47
C PHE A 506 -8.14 15.47 16.71
N GLY A 507 -8.78 14.97 17.76
CA GLY A 507 -9.02 15.70 19.00
C GLY A 507 -10.16 15.10 19.81
N LYS A 508 -10.58 15.80 20.86
CA LYS A 508 -11.72 15.37 21.68
C LYS A 508 -13.05 15.87 21.10
N ARG A 509 -14.07 15.01 21.12
CA ARG A 509 -15.45 15.33 20.73
C ARG A 509 -16.42 14.88 21.82
N ARG A 510 -17.57 15.56 21.93
CA ARG A 510 -18.71 15.21 22.80
C ARG A 510 -19.98 15.13 21.94
N PHE A 511 -20.88 14.19 22.24
CA PHE A 511 -22.20 14.12 21.60
C PHE A 511 -23.29 14.77 22.45
N ALA A 512 -24.40 15.10 21.79
CA ALA A 512 -25.62 15.44 22.48
C ALA A 512 -26.06 14.30 23.42
N GLY A 513 -26.22 14.60 24.71
CA GLY A 513 -26.66 13.68 25.77
C GLY A 513 -25.54 12.97 26.54
N SER A 514 -24.26 13.24 26.27
CA SER A 514 -23.13 12.61 26.96
C SER A 514 -22.20 13.62 27.63
N GLU A 515 -21.87 13.41 28.91
CA GLU A 515 -20.84 14.20 29.62
C GLU A 515 -19.41 13.80 29.25
N GLU A 516 -19.21 12.60 28.67
CA GLU A 516 -17.90 12.02 28.39
C GLU A 516 -17.34 12.46 27.03
N ALA A 517 -16.15 13.07 27.04
CA ALA A 517 -15.37 13.34 25.83
C ALA A 517 -14.67 12.08 25.33
N PHE A 518 -14.62 11.89 24.01
CA PHE A 518 -13.90 10.77 23.39
C PHE A 518 -13.00 11.26 22.25
N ASP A 519 -11.98 10.46 21.92
CA ASP A 519 -11.10 10.74 20.78
C ASP A 519 -11.84 10.49 19.46
N GLU A 520 -11.83 11.50 18.59
CA GLU A 520 -12.41 11.45 17.25
C GLU A 520 -11.34 11.69 16.19
N TYR A 521 -11.53 11.06 15.02
CA TYR A 521 -10.59 11.08 13.89
C TYR A 521 -11.34 11.25 12.57
N TRP A 522 -11.12 12.38 11.89
CA TRP A 522 -11.71 12.70 10.59
C TRP A 522 -10.63 12.78 9.52
N TRP A 523 -10.80 12.02 8.45
CA TRP A 523 -9.90 12.04 7.30
C TRP A 523 -10.44 13.00 6.26
N ALA A 524 -9.59 13.88 5.74
CA ALA A 524 -9.97 14.88 4.77
C ALA A 524 -9.13 14.78 3.51
N ARG A 525 -9.76 15.05 2.38
CA ARG A 525 -9.08 15.52 1.19
C ARG A 525 -9.08 17.04 1.21
N ALA A 526 -7.89 17.63 1.16
CA ALA A 526 -7.75 19.08 1.16
C ALA A 526 -6.86 19.55 0.01
N SER A 527 -7.16 20.75 -0.50
CA SER A 527 -6.36 21.44 -1.50
C SER A 527 -5.83 22.75 -0.92
N TRP A 528 -4.71 23.21 -1.43
CA TRP A 528 -4.09 24.47 -1.03
C TRP A 528 -3.24 25.04 -2.17
N THR A 529 -2.80 26.28 -1.99
CA THR A 529 -1.77 26.88 -2.82
C THR A 529 -0.41 26.56 -2.21
N ASN A 530 0.50 26.00 -3.01
CA ASN A 530 1.89 25.80 -2.61
C ASN A 530 2.58 27.14 -2.40
N ALA A 531 3.35 27.26 -1.32
CA ALA A 531 4.19 28.44 -1.12
C ALA A 531 5.30 28.45 -2.19
N GLY A 532 5.63 29.62 -2.74
CA GLY A 532 6.67 29.76 -3.75
C GLY A 532 8.05 30.05 -3.14
N GLY A 533 9.09 29.98 -3.96
CA GLY A 533 10.43 30.42 -3.53
C GLY A 533 11.12 29.42 -2.60
N GLN A 534 11.68 29.93 -1.49
CA GLN A 534 12.33 29.10 -0.47
C GLN A 534 11.37 28.19 0.29
N GLN A 535 10.08 28.50 0.26
CA GLN A 535 9.04 27.79 0.98
C GLN A 535 8.32 26.75 0.11
N ASP A 536 8.85 26.46 -1.08
CA ASP A 536 8.31 25.43 -1.96
C ASP A 536 8.14 24.09 -1.20
N GLY A 537 6.93 23.54 -1.27
CA GLY A 537 6.51 22.40 -0.47
C GLY A 537 5.74 22.75 0.80
N CYS A 538 5.61 24.02 1.16
CA CYS A 538 4.81 24.48 2.29
C CYS A 538 3.39 24.91 1.87
N VAL A 539 2.46 24.87 2.81
CA VAL A 539 1.09 25.36 2.64
C VAL A 539 1.12 26.89 2.69
N PHE A 540 0.76 27.57 1.59
CA PHE A 540 0.75 29.03 1.54
C PHE A 540 -0.20 29.62 2.59
N GLY A 541 0.33 30.50 3.44
CA GLY A 541 -0.42 31.13 4.52
C GLY A 541 -1.05 30.16 5.53
N ASP A 542 -0.52 28.93 5.63
CA ASP A 542 -1.03 27.85 6.47
C ASP A 542 -2.54 27.64 6.31
N THR A 543 -3.04 27.78 5.09
CA THR A 543 -4.47 27.69 4.80
C THR A 543 -4.76 26.59 3.79
N ILE A 544 -5.70 25.73 4.13
CA ILE A 544 -6.18 24.64 3.26
C ILE A 544 -7.68 24.74 3.07
N VAL A 545 -8.22 24.13 2.02
CA VAL A 545 -9.65 23.91 1.86
C VAL A 545 -9.97 22.43 1.83
N VAL A 546 -10.73 21.97 2.82
CA VAL A 546 -11.25 20.60 2.88
C VAL A 546 -12.45 20.50 1.95
N THR A 547 -12.36 19.64 0.94
CA THR A 547 -13.42 19.45 -0.06
C THR A 547 -14.23 18.18 0.15
N GLU A 548 -13.68 17.22 0.89
CA GLU A 548 -14.37 15.96 1.18
C GLU A 548 -13.87 15.37 2.49
N TRP A 549 -14.80 14.94 3.34
CA TRP A 549 -14.53 14.04 4.45
C TRP A 549 -14.59 12.60 3.96
N LEU A 550 -13.49 11.87 4.14
CA LEU A 550 -13.34 10.50 3.68
C LEU A 550 -13.80 9.52 4.76
N ASP A 551 -14.21 8.33 4.33
CA ASP A 551 -14.58 7.25 5.26
C ASP A 551 -13.36 6.81 6.09
N SER A 552 -13.35 7.16 7.38
CA SER A 552 -12.32 6.78 8.33
C SER A 552 -12.07 5.26 8.37
N GLY A 553 -13.09 4.45 8.07
CA GLY A 553 -12.98 2.99 7.99
C GLY A 553 -11.99 2.51 6.91
N LEU A 554 -11.89 3.22 5.79
CA LEU A 554 -10.89 2.96 4.74
C LEU A 554 -9.45 3.18 5.22
N PHE A 555 -9.27 3.96 6.29
CA PHE A 555 -7.96 4.31 6.83
C PHE A 555 -7.60 3.56 8.11
N GLY A 556 -8.48 2.66 8.59
CA GLY A 556 -8.22 1.82 9.77
C GLY A 556 -8.58 2.49 11.10
N THR A 557 -9.29 3.62 11.06
CA THR A 557 -9.79 4.34 12.24
C THR A 557 -11.31 4.33 12.25
N THR A 558 -11.93 4.07 13.40
CA THR A 558 -13.40 4.18 13.54
C THR A 558 -13.76 5.51 14.17
N SER A 559 -14.44 6.38 13.41
CA SER A 559 -15.12 7.56 13.99
C SER A 559 -16.29 7.09 14.83
N ARG A 560 -16.42 7.53 16.08
CA ARG A 560 -17.53 7.10 16.95
C ARG A 560 -18.86 7.75 16.55
N GLY A 561 -18.83 8.90 15.87
CA GLY A 561 -20.03 9.65 15.49
C GLY A 561 -20.58 9.44 14.10
N ALA A 562 -19.78 8.84 13.21
CA ALA A 562 -19.85 9.14 11.78
C ALA A 562 -19.74 10.67 11.49
N VAL A 563 -19.32 11.04 10.29
CA VAL A 563 -19.29 12.44 9.84
C VAL A 563 -20.71 12.89 9.45
N ARG A 564 -21.67 12.73 10.37
CA ARG A 564 -23.10 13.02 10.17
C ARG A 564 -23.57 14.25 10.93
N SER A 565 -22.82 14.65 11.95
CA SER A 565 -23.07 15.85 12.74
C SER A 565 -21.77 16.61 12.90
N ASP A 566 -21.88 17.92 13.05
CA ASP A 566 -20.74 18.81 13.16
C ASP A 566 -19.89 18.47 14.39
N TRP A 567 -18.58 18.73 14.29
CA TRP A 567 -17.67 18.59 15.40
C TRP A 567 -17.33 19.98 15.95
N VAL A 568 -17.91 20.24 17.12
CA VAL A 568 -17.76 21.47 17.89
C VAL A 568 -16.59 21.33 18.86
N ALA A 569 -15.68 22.31 18.83
CA ALA A 569 -14.42 22.38 19.58
C ALA A 569 -14.30 23.72 20.33
N ARG A 570 -13.62 23.74 21.48
CA ARG A 570 -13.54 24.94 22.36
C ARG A 570 -12.50 25.94 21.87
N THR A 571 -12.79 27.22 22.05
CA THR A 571 -11.92 28.34 21.64
C THR A 571 -10.91 28.74 22.74
N GLU A 572 -11.26 28.58 24.02
CA GLU A 572 -10.58 29.25 25.15
C GLU A 572 -9.48 28.46 25.88
N THR A 573 -9.35 27.14 25.71
CA THR A 573 -8.37 26.33 26.45
C THR A 573 -7.24 25.83 25.55
N ILE A 574 -5.98 26.19 25.91
CA ILE A 574 -4.75 25.52 25.46
C ILE A 574 -4.55 24.25 26.30
N ASP A 575 -5.58 23.42 26.38
CA ASP A 575 -5.53 22.14 27.07
C ASP A 575 -5.81 21.04 26.02
N GLU A 576 -4.84 20.14 25.85
CA GLU A 576 -4.91 19.03 24.90
C GLU A 576 -6.07 18.06 25.23
N ASP A 577 -6.50 18.01 26.49
CA ASP A 577 -7.58 17.13 26.96
C ASP A 577 -8.99 17.72 26.81
N ASP A 578 -9.12 19.00 26.41
CA ASP A 578 -10.35 19.77 26.61
C ASP A 578 -11.01 20.32 25.32
N GLY A 579 -10.55 19.89 24.14
CA GLY A 579 -11.31 20.01 22.89
C GLY A 579 -10.66 20.80 21.75
N GLN A 580 -9.32 20.82 21.63
CA GLN A 580 -8.66 21.33 20.43
C GLN A 580 -8.70 20.33 19.27
N VAL A 581 -8.81 20.85 18.05
CA VAL A 581 -8.64 20.06 16.83
C VAL A 581 -7.23 20.26 16.30
N MET A 582 -6.53 19.15 16.18
CA MET A 582 -5.21 19.08 15.58
C MET A 582 -5.32 18.51 14.17
N ALA A 583 -4.46 18.97 13.28
CA ALA A 583 -4.30 18.44 11.94
C ALA A 583 -2.85 18.00 11.72
N VAL A 584 -2.67 16.90 11.01
CA VAL A 584 -1.36 16.43 10.57
C VAL A 584 -1.48 15.99 9.11
N PRO A 585 -0.51 16.34 8.24
CA PRO A 585 -0.51 15.81 6.89
C PRO A 585 -0.29 14.30 6.94
N VAL A 586 -0.97 13.58 6.05
CA VAL A 586 -0.81 12.13 5.97
C VAL A 586 -0.66 11.72 4.52
N LEU A 587 0.19 10.72 4.32
CA LEU A 587 0.54 10.27 3.00
C LEU A 587 -0.22 9.01 2.66
N CYS A 588 -0.81 8.97 1.48
CA CYS A 588 -1.47 7.78 0.97
C CYS A 588 -0.84 7.38 -0.35
N LEU A 589 -0.10 6.28 -0.34
CA LEU A 589 0.38 5.67 -1.57
C LEU A 589 -0.75 4.82 -2.19
N GLY A 590 -1.37 5.33 -3.25
CA GLY A 590 -2.51 4.69 -3.91
C GLY A 590 -3.05 5.51 -5.06
N TYR A 591 -3.95 4.94 -5.87
CA TYR A 591 -4.50 5.56 -7.09
C TYR A 591 -6.01 5.81 -7.01
N SER A 592 -6.71 5.13 -6.12
CA SER A 592 -8.07 5.47 -5.72
C SER A 592 -7.98 6.75 -4.87
N GLN A 593 -8.56 7.83 -5.39
CA GLN A 593 -8.44 9.22 -4.91
C GLN A 593 -9.07 9.49 -3.52
N GLY A 594 -8.97 8.54 -2.59
CA GLY A 594 -9.51 8.57 -1.23
C GLY A 594 -10.85 7.84 -1.07
N SER A 595 -11.61 7.68 -2.16
CA SER A 595 -12.97 7.13 -2.17
C SER A 595 -13.07 5.60 -2.17
N GLY A 596 -11.93 4.90 -2.26
CA GLY A 596 -11.91 3.44 -2.36
C GLY A 596 -10.61 2.81 -1.89
N LEU A 597 -10.56 1.48 -2.04
CA LEU A 597 -9.37 0.67 -1.79
C LEU A 597 -8.54 0.53 -3.07
N ASP A 598 -7.24 0.41 -2.88
CA ASP A 598 -6.24 0.24 -3.92
C ASP A 598 -5.87 -1.24 -4.08
N LEU A 599 -5.31 -1.60 -5.23
CA LEU A 599 -4.74 -2.94 -5.43
C LEU A 599 -3.28 -2.99 -4.98
N ALA A 600 -2.96 -3.91 -4.08
CA ALA A 600 -1.65 -4.09 -3.46
C ALA A 600 -0.47 -4.17 -4.46
N HIS A 601 -0.62 -4.93 -5.54
CA HIS A 601 0.43 -5.09 -6.55
C HIS A 601 0.66 -3.81 -7.37
N VAL A 602 -0.35 -2.94 -7.47
CA VAL A 602 -0.25 -1.62 -8.13
C VAL A 602 0.45 -0.63 -7.22
N VAL A 603 0.03 -0.58 -5.96
CA VAL A 603 0.63 0.27 -4.91
C VAL A 603 2.11 -0.06 -4.72
N LEU A 604 2.46 -1.35 -4.67
CA LEU A 604 3.85 -1.77 -4.55
C LEU A 604 4.69 -1.33 -5.76
N GLN A 605 4.18 -1.48 -6.99
CA GLN A 605 4.88 -0.98 -8.17
C GLN A 605 5.05 0.54 -8.15
N ARG A 606 4.01 1.29 -7.73
CA ARG A 606 4.11 2.74 -7.55
C ARG A 606 5.22 3.13 -6.58
N LEU A 607 5.33 2.43 -5.43
CA LEU A 607 6.41 2.65 -4.47
C LEU A 607 7.80 2.45 -5.10
N LEU A 608 7.97 1.37 -5.86
CA LEU A 608 9.26 1.05 -6.48
C LEU A 608 9.63 2.06 -7.57
N LEU A 609 8.67 2.46 -8.40
CA LEU A 609 8.91 3.18 -9.66
C LEU A 609 8.86 4.70 -9.53
N SER A 610 8.03 5.26 -8.64
CA SER A 610 7.79 6.71 -8.63
C SER A 610 9.09 7.49 -8.41
N THR A 611 9.33 8.46 -9.30
CA THR A 611 10.51 9.32 -9.32
C THR A 611 10.20 10.76 -8.96
N GLY A 612 8.94 11.19 -9.05
CA GLY A 612 8.54 12.59 -8.87
C GLY A 612 8.71 13.46 -10.10
N THR A 613 8.82 12.87 -11.30
CA THR A 613 8.96 13.60 -12.57
C THR A 613 7.63 13.90 -13.26
N SER A 614 6.53 13.28 -12.85
CA SER A 614 5.21 13.56 -13.38
C SER A 614 4.80 15.02 -13.12
N ASP A 615 4.20 15.66 -14.11
CA ASP A 615 3.60 16.99 -13.94
C ASP A 615 2.27 16.95 -13.15
N GLY A 616 1.80 15.74 -12.80
CA GLY A 616 0.53 15.52 -12.12
C GLY A 616 -0.66 15.59 -13.07
N TRP A 617 -1.77 16.16 -12.60
CA TRP A 617 -3.01 16.25 -13.38
C TRP A 617 -3.02 17.47 -14.30
N SER A 618 -3.48 17.28 -15.53
CA SER A 618 -3.62 18.34 -16.54
C SER A 618 -4.72 19.36 -16.23
N SER A 619 -5.57 19.08 -15.24
CA SER A 619 -6.71 19.89 -14.82
C SER A 619 -7.15 19.51 -13.41
N TYR A 620 -8.33 19.95 -12.99
CA TYR A 620 -8.85 19.88 -11.63
C TYR A 620 -9.80 18.70 -11.41
N ASN A 621 -10.10 18.44 -10.14
CA ASN A 621 -11.04 17.41 -9.73
C ASN A 621 -12.43 17.67 -10.35
N LEU A 622 -13.17 16.63 -10.71
CA LEU A 622 -14.48 16.71 -11.42
C LEU A 622 -14.42 17.19 -12.89
N ASP A 623 -13.28 17.63 -13.41
CA ASP A 623 -13.13 17.84 -14.85
C ASP A 623 -13.05 16.48 -15.57
N ALA A 624 -13.99 16.23 -16.47
CA ALA A 624 -14.06 15.00 -17.26
C ALA A 624 -12.90 14.86 -18.28
N THR A 625 -12.17 15.94 -18.56
CA THR A 625 -11.03 15.96 -19.49
C THR A 625 -9.67 15.85 -18.78
N ALA A 626 -9.65 15.85 -17.44
CA ALA A 626 -8.43 15.75 -16.66
C ALA A 626 -7.71 14.43 -16.96
N THR A 627 -6.41 14.52 -17.23
CA THR A 627 -5.53 13.38 -17.46
C THR A 627 -4.35 13.45 -16.51
N LEU A 628 -3.88 12.29 -16.05
CA LEU A 628 -2.68 12.18 -15.23
C LEU A 628 -1.48 11.92 -16.12
N ASP A 629 -0.50 12.81 -16.02
CA ASP A 629 0.76 12.73 -16.73
C ASP A 629 1.60 11.53 -16.27
N ALA A 630 2.38 10.96 -17.20
CA ALA A 630 3.28 9.86 -16.91
C ALA A 630 4.69 10.41 -16.64
N GLY A 631 5.29 10.06 -15.51
CA GLY A 631 6.68 10.39 -15.23
C GLY A 631 7.67 9.64 -16.14
N ASP A 632 8.92 10.10 -16.12
CA ASP A 632 10.02 9.63 -16.97
C ASP A 632 10.40 8.16 -16.74
N ASN A 633 10.01 7.57 -15.60
CA ASN A 633 10.26 6.17 -15.26
C ASN A 633 9.00 5.29 -15.37
N GLU A 634 7.97 5.75 -16.10
CA GLU A 634 6.78 4.95 -16.35
C GLU A 634 7.13 3.70 -17.20
N PRO A 635 6.74 2.49 -16.75
CA PRO A 635 7.01 1.26 -17.50
C PRO A 635 6.29 1.24 -18.85
N THR A 636 6.96 0.72 -19.88
CA THR A 636 6.36 0.55 -21.22
C THR A 636 5.19 -0.44 -21.19
N GLY A 637 4.13 -0.17 -21.95
CA GLY A 637 2.97 -1.06 -22.09
C GLY A 637 1.64 -0.32 -21.87
N ALA A 638 0.52 -0.98 -22.16
CA ALA A 638 -0.81 -0.42 -21.93
C ALA A 638 -1.31 -0.84 -20.54
N HIS A 639 -1.38 0.11 -19.62
CA HIS A 639 -1.90 -0.08 -18.27
C HIS A 639 -2.89 1.04 -17.92
N VAL A 640 -3.88 0.73 -17.09
CA VAL A 640 -4.97 1.65 -16.73
C VAL A 640 -4.52 2.72 -15.73
N VAL A 641 -3.49 2.43 -14.93
CA VAL A 641 -3.03 3.27 -13.83
C VAL A 641 -1.55 3.57 -14.00
N ARG A 642 -1.20 4.87 -14.02
CA ARG A 642 0.19 5.37 -14.05
C ARG A 642 0.96 4.93 -12.80
N ARG A 643 2.18 4.45 -12.94
CA ARG A 643 3.03 3.91 -11.87
C ARG A 643 4.13 4.87 -11.44
N ASP A 644 4.54 5.78 -12.29
CA ASP A 644 5.41 6.91 -11.97
C ASP A 644 4.59 8.21 -12.01
N ALA A 645 3.78 8.41 -10.97
CA ALA A 645 2.86 9.55 -10.90
C ALA A 645 2.80 10.20 -9.51
N GLU A 646 3.63 9.75 -8.59
CA GLU A 646 3.72 10.30 -7.23
C GLU A 646 4.99 11.12 -7.08
N VAL A 647 4.99 12.01 -6.09
CA VAL A 647 6.16 12.81 -5.71
C VAL A 647 7.37 11.93 -5.34
N ALA A 648 8.58 12.47 -5.51
CA ALA A 648 9.82 11.78 -5.17
C ALA A 648 9.84 11.31 -3.71
N ALA A 649 9.29 12.10 -2.78
CA ALA A 649 9.15 11.75 -1.37
C ALA A 649 8.39 10.44 -1.09
N LEU A 650 7.54 9.98 -2.02
CA LEU A 650 6.71 8.77 -1.92
C LEU A 650 7.26 7.56 -2.67
N GLY A 651 8.26 7.76 -3.54
CA GLY A 651 8.83 6.74 -4.39
C GLY A 651 10.28 6.40 -4.07
N LEU A 652 10.72 5.25 -4.56
CA LEU A 652 12.11 4.79 -4.49
C LEU A 652 12.90 5.13 -5.76
N GLY A 653 12.24 5.52 -6.86
CA GLY A 653 12.88 5.82 -8.14
C GLY A 653 13.80 4.70 -8.63
N ILE A 654 13.36 3.44 -8.51
CA ILE A 654 14.07 2.28 -9.07
C ILE A 654 13.78 2.25 -10.57
N PRO A 655 14.80 2.14 -11.44
CA PRO A 655 14.60 2.08 -12.89
C PRO A 655 13.57 1.02 -13.27
N ALA A 656 12.66 1.34 -14.20
CA ALA A 656 11.61 0.42 -14.64
C ALA A 656 12.17 -0.93 -15.11
N ASP A 657 13.34 -0.94 -15.77
CA ASP A 657 14.02 -2.15 -16.21
C ASP A 657 14.50 -3.07 -15.09
N TYR A 658 14.55 -2.57 -13.85
CA TYR A 658 14.94 -3.30 -12.66
C TYR A 658 13.71 -3.83 -11.91
N VAL A 659 12.49 -3.51 -12.35
CA VAL A 659 11.23 -3.98 -11.78
C VAL A 659 10.54 -4.88 -12.81
N HIS A 660 9.88 -5.95 -12.36
CA HIS A 660 9.07 -6.76 -13.27
C HIS A 660 7.90 -5.97 -13.85
N THR A 661 7.46 -6.33 -15.06
CA THR A 661 6.43 -5.59 -15.78
C THR A 661 5.09 -5.59 -15.03
N PRO A 662 4.21 -4.61 -15.31
CA PRO A 662 2.88 -4.58 -14.71
C PRO A 662 2.09 -5.88 -14.89
N GLU A 663 2.22 -6.53 -16.04
CA GLU A 663 1.55 -7.80 -16.37
C GLU A 663 2.05 -8.95 -15.49
N ALA A 664 3.35 -9.00 -15.19
CA ALA A 664 3.93 -10.04 -14.34
C ALA A 664 3.39 -9.94 -12.90
N PHE A 665 3.31 -8.72 -12.36
CA PHE A 665 2.68 -8.48 -11.04
C PHE A 665 1.18 -8.82 -11.05
N ALA A 666 0.47 -8.47 -12.12
CA ALA A 666 -0.95 -8.79 -12.25
C ALA A 666 -1.19 -10.31 -12.33
N ALA A 667 -0.32 -11.04 -13.02
CA ALA A 667 -0.38 -12.50 -13.11
C ALA A 667 -0.19 -13.17 -11.74
N GLU A 668 0.72 -12.66 -10.90
CA GLU A 668 0.90 -13.15 -9.53
C GLU A 668 -0.27 -12.75 -8.62
N ALA A 669 -0.85 -11.56 -8.83
CA ALA A 669 -2.07 -11.13 -8.14
C ALA A 669 -3.28 -12.01 -8.45
N ALA A 670 -3.40 -12.49 -9.69
CA ALA A 670 -4.49 -13.37 -10.13
C ALA A 670 -4.44 -14.78 -9.51
N LYS A 671 -3.30 -15.19 -8.92
CA LYS A 671 -3.16 -16.50 -8.25
C LYS A 671 -3.77 -16.53 -6.85
N LEU A 672 -4.12 -15.37 -6.29
CA LEU A 672 -4.72 -15.31 -4.95
C LEU A 672 -6.10 -15.98 -4.96
N PRO A 673 -6.43 -16.79 -3.93
CA PRO A 673 -7.70 -17.52 -3.87
C PRO A 673 -8.92 -16.59 -3.77
N ASN A 674 -8.73 -15.38 -3.25
CA ASN A 674 -9.77 -14.37 -3.15
C ASN A 674 -9.18 -12.99 -3.49
N PRO A 675 -9.68 -12.30 -4.53
CA PRO A 675 -9.17 -10.99 -4.94
C PRO A 675 -9.37 -9.88 -3.91
N GLN A 676 -10.29 -10.03 -2.93
CA GLN A 676 -10.45 -9.08 -1.83
C GLN A 676 -9.19 -8.92 -0.97
N LEU A 677 -8.32 -9.93 -0.96
CA LEU A 677 -7.02 -9.83 -0.30
C LEU A 677 -6.19 -8.69 -0.89
N LEU A 678 -6.29 -8.42 -2.19
CA LEU A 678 -5.52 -7.34 -2.83
C LEU A 678 -5.92 -5.95 -2.37
N ASN A 679 -7.09 -5.79 -1.76
CA ASN A 679 -7.63 -4.49 -1.38
C ASN A 679 -6.84 -3.91 -0.20
N THR A 680 -6.16 -2.80 -0.46
CA THR A 680 -5.24 -2.15 0.47
C THR A 680 -5.50 -0.64 0.54
N LYS A 681 -5.10 -0.02 1.64
CA LYS A 681 -4.92 1.42 1.75
C LYS A 681 -3.61 1.66 2.50
N THR A 682 -2.58 2.07 1.77
CA THR A 682 -1.24 2.26 2.34
C THR A 682 -1.07 3.69 2.78
N VAL A 683 -1.25 3.92 4.08
CA VAL A 683 -1.19 5.25 4.69
C VAL A 683 -0.23 5.25 5.87
N PHE A 684 0.65 6.24 5.93
CA PHE A 684 1.71 6.32 6.92
C PHE A 684 2.04 7.78 7.29
N SER A 685 2.66 7.95 8.45
CA SER A 685 3.20 9.23 8.91
C SER A 685 4.52 9.55 8.18
N PRO A 686 4.93 10.82 8.15
CA PRO A 686 6.28 11.21 7.72
C PRO A 686 7.39 10.39 8.41
N GLY A 687 8.45 10.07 7.69
CA GLY A 687 9.59 9.28 8.18
C GLY A 687 9.40 7.76 8.18
N TYR A 688 8.24 7.27 7.74
CA TYR A 688 7.96 5.83 7.67
C TYR A 688 8.91 5.12 6.70
N GLN A 689 9.44 3.96 7.11
CA GLN A 689 10.41 3.25 6.29
C GLN A 689 9.70 2.51 5.16
N SER A 690 10.14 2.74 3.92
CA SER A 690 9.61 2.06 2.74
C SER A 690 9.66 0.53 2.85
N ILE A 691 10.71 0.00 3.49
CA ILE A 691 10.88 -1.45 3.69
C ILE A 691 9.75 -2.05 4.54
N ASP A 692 9.22 -1.30 5.50
CA ASP A 692 8.12 -1.74 6.36
C ASP A 692 6.78 -1.64 5.63
N ALA A 693 6.61 -0.64 4.75
CA ALA A 693 5.46 -0.57 3.84
C ALA A 693 5.44 -1.75 2.85
N ILE A 694 6.59 -2.05 2.22
CA ILE A 694 6.75 -3.21 1.33
C ILE A 694 6.46 -4.50 2.09
N ARG A 695 7.11 -4.70 3.25
CA ARG A 695 6.89 -5.88 4.10
C ARG A 695 5.42 -6.04 4.45
N SER A 696 4.75 -4.93 4.78
CA SER A 696 3.34 -4.95 5.13
C SER A 696 2.46 -5.47 4.00
N ILE A 697 2.67 -4.97 2.78
CA ILE A 697 1.94 -5.41 1.59
C ILE A 697 2.26 -6.88 1.28
N VAL A 698 3.54 -7.23 1.22
CA VAL A 698 4.03 -8.54 0.78
C VAL A 698 3.62 -9.65 1.75
N GLN A 699 3.84 -9.49 3.05
CA GLN A 699 3.52 -10.52 4.04
C GLN A 699 2.02 -10.76 4.15
N SER A 700 1.20 -9.71 4.00
CA SER A 700 -0.25 -9.82 4.09
C SER A 700 -0.84 -10.72 3.00
N MET A 701 -0.22 -10.74 1.82
CA MET A 701 -0.62 -11.63 0.72
C MET A 701 0.07 -13.00 0.80
N GLY A 702 1.01 -13.21 1.72
CA GLY A 702 1.90 -14.37 1.70
C GLY A 702 2.88 -14.37 0.51
N TRP A 703 3.17 -13.19 -0.05
CA TRP A 703 4.18 -13.03 -1.08
C TRP A 703 5.59 -12.96 -0.48
N ALA A 704 6.58 -13.09 -1.35
CA ALA A 704 7.97 -12.76 -1.11
C ALA A 704 8.50 -11.91 -2.27
N ILE A 705 9.40 -10.99 -1.97
CA ILE A 705 10.19 -10.28 -2.97
C ILE A 705 11.20 -11.25 -3.57
N HIS A 706 11.26 -11.30 -4.90
CA HIS A 706 12.27 -12.04 -5.65
C HIS A 706 13.06 -11.12 -6.58
N LEU A 707 14.13 -11.68 -7.13
CA LEU A 707 15.01 -11.04 -8.10
C LEU A 707 15.15 -11.85 -9.39
N ARG A 708 14.17 -12.69 -9.76
CA ARG A 708 14.15 -13.42 -11.06
C ARG A 708 14.57 -12.48 -12.20
N ASP A 709 15.46 -12.96 -13.08
CA ASP A 709 16.05 -12.16 -14.16
C ASP A 709 16.73 -10.84 -13.72
N GLY A 710 17.11 -10.74 -12.44
CA GLY A 710 17.65 -9.55 -11.81
C GLY A 710 16.62 -8.46 -11.54
N ARG A 711 15.32 -8.74 -11.57
CA ARG A 711 14.26 -7.72 -11.41
C ARG A 711 13.47 -7.91 -10.12
N TYR A 712 13.15 -6.82 -9.44
CA TYR A 712 12.25 -6.83 -8.29
C TYR A 712 10.86 -7.27 -8.73
N GLY A 713 10.37 -8.36 -8.15
CA GLY A 713 9.03 -8.88 -8.37
C GLY A 713 8.48 -9.51 -7.10
N VAL A 714 7.21 -9.91 -7.16
CA VAL A 714 6.53 -10.65 -6.09
C VAL A 714 6.19 -12.05 -6.55
N TRP A 715 6.21 -13.00 -5.63
CA TRP A 715 5.68 -14.34 -5.88
C TRP A 715 5.23 -14.97 -4.56
N CYS A 716 4.40 -16.00 -4.61
CA CYS A 716 4.10 -16.82 -3.44
C CYS A 716 4.75 -18.19 -3.57
N PRO A 717 5.47 -18.67 -2.55
CA PRO A 717 6.00 -20.03 -2.57
C PRO A 717 4.94 -21.13 -2.50
N ALA A 718 3.74 -20.81 -1.99
CA ALA A 718 2.61 -21.74 -1.88
C ALA A 718 1.68 -21.77 -3.10
N ASP A 719 1.93 -20.93 -4.11
CA ASP A 719 1.17 -21.00 -5.35
C ASP A 719 1.74 -22.13 -6.24
N PRO A 720 0.91 -22.76 -7.10
CA PRO A 720 1.34 -23.88 -7.92
C PRO A 720 2.53 -23.51 -8.81
N VAL A 721 3.55 -24.39 -8.83
CA VAL A 721 4.71 -24.32 -9.73
C VAL A 721 4.82 -25.64 -10.47
N THR A 722 5.08 -25.57 -11.77
CA THR A 722 5.18 -26.69 -12.70
C THR A 722 6.60 -26.81 -13.26
N LEU A 723 6.89 -27.91 -13.99
CA LEU A 723 8.18 -28.04 -14.69
C LEU A 723 8.39 -26.99 -15.78
N ALA A 724 7.32 -26.44 -16.35
CA ALA A 724 7.40 -25.39 -17.35
C ALA A 724 7.92 -24.07 -16.76
N ASP A 725 7.78 -23.87 -15.46
CA ASP A 725 8.27 -22.68 -14.76
C ASP A 725 9.78 -22.76 -14.45
N ALA A 726 10.41 -23.94 -14.61
CA ALA A 726 11.83 -24.11 -14.35
C ALA A 726 12.69 -23.44 -15.42
N ALA A 727 13.35 -22.34 -15.06
CA ALA A 727 14.22 -21.59 -15.95
C ALA A 727 15.54 -22.32 -16.24
N ILE A 728 15.99 -23.17 -15.31
CA ILE A 728 17.27 -23.88 -15.38
C ILE A 728 17.11 -25.32 -14.89
N VAL A 729 17.74 -26.26 -15.60
CA VAL A 729 17.88 -27.65 -15.18
C VAL A 729 19.23 -27.82 -14.49
N LEU A 730 19.20 -28.34 -13.27
CA LEU A 730 20.35 -28.69 -12.46
C LEU A 730 20.46 -30.21 -12.40
N ASP A 731 21.48 -30.74 -13.05
CA ASP A 731 21.86 -32.14 -12.96
C ASP A 731 23.37 -32.29 -12.68
N ARG A 732 23.84 -33.52 -12.52
CA ARG A 732 25.27 -33.82 -12.30
C ARG A 732 26.19 -33.36 -13.44
N SER A 733 25.68 -33.19 -14.65
CA SER A 733 26.45 -32.66 -15.79
C SER A 733 26.68 -31.16 -15.66
N VAL A 734 25.73 -30.43 -15.07
CA VAL A 734 25.76 -28.99 -14.82
C VAL A 734 26.66 -28.62 -13.63
N ARG A 735 26.87 -29.54 -12.67
CA ARG A 735 27.82 -29.32 -11.57
C ARG A 735 29.22 -29.01 -12.12
N ALA A 736 29.80 -27.89 -11.65
CA ALA A 736 31.12 -27.43 -12.10
C ALA A 736 32.17 -28.56 -12.01
N VAL A 737 32.83 -28.85 -13.14
CA VAL A 737 33.74 -30.00 -13.33
C VAL A 737 34.84 -30.06 -12.26
N THR A 738 35.32 -28.90 -11.81
CA THR A 738 36.34 -28.73 -10.77
C THR A 738 35.94 -29.30 -9.39
N TYR A 739 34.63 -29.47 -9.13
CA TYR A 739 34.10 -29.89 -7.82
C TYR A 739 33.40 -31.25 -7.81
N LYS A 740 33.47 -32.02 -8.91
CA LYS A 740 33.01 -33.42 -8.97
C LYS A 740 33.70 -34.35 -7.95
N ARG A 741 34.76 -33.91 -7.26
CA ARG A 741 35.58 -34.76 -6.38
C ARG A 741 35.58 -34.44 -4.88
N ARG A 742 35.20 -33.24 -4.43
CA ARG A 742 35.26 -32.87 -2.98
C ARG A 742 34.36 -31.67 -2.64
N ARG A 743 33.15 -31.93 -2.16
CA ARG A 743 32.38 -31.18 -1.15
C ARG A 743 31.10 -31.98 -0.88
N GLU A 744 30.93 -32.45 0.34
CA GLU A 744 29.65 -33.01 0.80
C GLU A 744 28.62 -31.88 0.73
N LEU A 745 27.50 -32.09 0.01
CA LEU A 745 26.42 -31.10 0.00
C LEU A 745 25.77 -31.11 1.38
N GLU A 746 25.63 -29.92 1.97
CA GLU A 746 24.88 -29.77 3.21
C GLU A 746 23.39 -29.73 2.90
N GLN A 747 22.61 -30.53 3.62
CA GLN A 747 21.17 -30.60 3.44
C GLN A 747 20.45 -30.56 4.78
N ASP A 748 19.50 -29.63 4.91
CA ASP A 748 18.52 -29.65 6.00
C ASP A 748 17.36 -30.57 5.60
N LEU A 749 17.16 -31.69 6.30
CA LEU A 749 16.04 -32.63 6.01
C LEU A 749 14.65 -31.96 6.10
N ARG A 750 14.57 -30.86 6.84
CA ARG A 750 13.39 -30.00 6.93
C ARG A 750 13.84 -28.59 7.30
N LYS A 751 13.57 -27.61 6.44
CA LYS A 751 14.00 -26.21 6.68
C LYS A 751 13.20 -25.53 7.80
N TRP A 752 11.91 -25.81 7.89
CA TRP A 752 10.99 -25.12 8.81
C TRP A 752 10.02 -26.06 9.50
N ALA A 753 9.74 -25.80 10.78
CA ALA A 753 8.59 -26.38 11.46
C ALA A 753 7.26 -25.83 10.87
N PRO A 754 6.16 -26.61 10.92
CA PRO A 754 4.84 -26.12 10.53
C PRO A 754 4.47 -24.87 11.34
N ILE A 755 3.80 -23.91 10.71
CA ILE A 755 3.25 -22.74 11.40
C ILE A 755 1.92 -23.15 12.02
N ASP A 756 1.74 -22.98 13.33
CA ASP A 756 0.53 -23.34 14.09
C ASP A 756 -0.50 -22.21 14.15
N ARG A 757 -0.02 -21.00 14.41
CA ARG A 757 -0.85 -19.80 14.55
C ARG A 757 -0.32 -18.67 13.69
N TRP A 758 -1.25 -17.93 13.10
CA TRP A 758 -0.97 -16.68 12.41
C TRP A 758 -1.58 -15.53 13.20
N SER A 759 -0.79 -14.49 13.46
CA SER A 759 -1.24 -13.28 14.15
C SER A 759 -1.03 -12.08 13.24
N PHE A 760 -2.12 -11.44 12.84
CA PHE A 760 -2.12 -10.30 11.93
C PHE A 760 -2.40 -9.02 12.70
N ALA A 761 -1.45 -8.09 12.71
CA ALA A 761 -1.68 -6.73 13.18
C ALA A 761 -2.38 -5.91 12.09
N THR A 762 -3.64 -5.53 12.30
CA THR A 762 -4.49 -4.83 11.33
C THR A 762 -4.97 -3.47 11.85
N ALA A 763 -5.61 -2.69 10.98
CA ALA A 763 -6.20 -1.38 11.30
C ALA A 763 -5.15 -0.45 11.95
N TRP A 764 -4.12 -0.13 11.18
CA TRP A 764 -3.02 0.72 11.61
C TRP A 764 -3.45 2.18 11.71
N THR A 765 -3.13 2.82 12.83
CA THR A 765 -3.36 4.24 13.05
C THR A 765 -2.06 5.00 12.78
N PRO A 766 -1.92 5.73 11.65
CA PRO A 766 -0.62 6.26 11.20
C PRO A 766 0.06 7.20 12.21
N HIS A 767 -0.67 8.13 12.81
CA HIS A 767 -0.10 9.11 13.75
C HIS A 767 0.34 8.49 15.09
N LEU A 768 -0.24 7.35 15.50
CA LEU A 768 0.17 6.62 16.71
C LEU A 768 1.23 5.56 16.44
N ASN A 769 1.52 5.30 15.16
CA ASN A 769 2.43 4.24 14.72
C ASN A 769 2.11 2.89 15.40
N ARG A 770 0.81 2.54 15.50
CA ARG A 770 0.32 1.36 16.23
C ARG A 770 -0.88 0.69 15.55
N ALA A 771 -0.96 -0.64 15.63
CA ALA A 771 -2.12 -1.41 15.21
C ALA A 771 -3.25 -1.33 16.25
N SER A 772 -4.48 -1.05 15.81
CA SER A 772 -5.66 -1.00 16.69
C SER A 772 -6.34 -2.35 16.86
N ARG A 773 -6.07 -3.32 15.98
CA ARG A 773 -6.66 -4.66 16.02
C ARG A 773 -5.63 -5.75 15.72
N THR A 774 -5.80 -6.89 16.36
CA THR A 774 -5.06 -8.12 16.04
C THR A 774 -6.04 -9.22 15.68
N LEU A 775 -5.83 -9.89 14.55
CA LEU A 775 -6.58 -11.06 14.13
C LEU A 775 -5.70 -12.30 14.29
N GLU A 776 -6.18 -13.27 15.08
CA GLU A 776 -5.52 -14.57 15.22
C GLU A 776 -6.27 -15.63 14.41
N LEU A 777 -5.53 -16.34 13.56
CA LEU A 777 -6.04 -17.48 12.80
C LEU A 777 -5.22 -18.72 13.14
N ARG A 778 -5.91 -19.83 13.38
CA ARG A 778 -5.27 -21.14 13.54
C ARG A 778 -5.16 -21.81 12.18
N SER A 779 -4.09 -22.58 12.01
CA SER A 779 -3.92 -23.39 10.81
C SER A 779 -5.01 -24.45 10.72
N THR A 780 -5.63 -24.60 9.54
CA THR A 780 -6.82 -25.43 9.31
C THR A 780 -6.50 -26.88 8.92
N ASP A 781 -5.24 -27.23 8.70
CA ASP A 781 -4.76 -28.61 8.51
C ASP A 781 -4.68 -29.35 9.86
N VAL A 782 -5.85 -29.53 10.47
CA VAL A 782 -6.04 -30.28 11.72
C VAL A 782 -5.79 -31.76 11.45
N GLY A 783 -4.52 -32.18 11.43
CA GLY A 783 -4.15 -33.58 11.16
C GLY A 783 -2.67 -33.89 10.94
N ALA A 784 -1.80 -32.88 10.76
CA ALA A 784 -0.36 -33.13 10.68
C ALA A 784 0.17 -33.60 12.05
N ARG A 785 0.46 -34.92 12.20
CA ARG A 785 1.01 -35.58 13.40
C ARG A 785 2.27 -34.94 14.02
N TYR A 786 2.86 -33.93 13.38
CA TYR A 786 4.16 -33.34 13.70
C TYR A 786 4.09 -31.86 14.15
N ARG A 787 2.89 -31.31 14.40
CA ARG A 787 2.73 -29.96 14.95
C ARG A 787 3.08 -29.95 16.44
N SER A 788 3.98 -29.07 16.86
CA SER A 788 4.33 -28.91 18.28
C SER A 788 3.32 -28.03 19.01
N GLY A 789 2.60 -27.14 18.31
CA GLY A 789 1.57 -26.25 18.85
C GLY A 789 2.07 -24.84 19.21
N ASP A 790 3.37 -24.59 19.10
CA ASP A 790 4.03 -23.38 19.63
C ASP A 790 4.54 -22.42 18.54
N VAL A 791 4.45 -22.78 17.25
CA VAL A 791 5.02 -21.95 16.17
C VAL A 791 4.01 -20.88 15.75
N GLU A 792 4.27 -19.63 16.16
CA GLU A 792 3.49 -18.46 15.76
C GLU A 792 4.21 -17.67 14.64
N GLN A 793 3.49 -17.34 13.57
CA GLN A 793 3.91 -16.38 12.56
C GLN A 793 3.18 -15.05 12.76
N LYS A 794 3.94 -13.98 13.01
CA LYS A 794 3.41 -12.61 13.12
C LYS A 794 3.50 -11.91 11.77
N VAL A 795 2.42 -11.25 11.37
CA VAL A 795 2.28 -10.54 10.10
C VAL A 795 1.86 -9.11 10.37
N MET A 796 2.64 -8.16 9.87
CA MET A 796 2.36 -6.73 10.00
C MET A 796 1.48 -6.24 8.84
N ALA A 797 0.18 -6.38 8.96
CA ALA A 797 -0.78 -6.09 7.89
C ALA A 797 -1.32 -4.64 7.92
N HIS A 798 -0.42 -3.67 8.13
CA HIS A 798 -0.72 -2.23 8.24
C HIS A 798 -1.49 -1.66 7.06
N ALA A 799 -1.20 -2.13 5.84
CA ALA A 799 -1.83 -1.63 4.62
C ALA A 799 -3.21 -2.28 4.34
N MET A 800 -3.55 -3.39 5.00
CA MET A 800 -4.82 -4.08 4.74
C MET A 800 -6.00 -3.43 5.45
N ARG A 801 -7.17 -3.46 4.80
CA ARG A 801 -8.42 -2.89 5.34
C ARG A 801 -9.58 -3.88 5.42
N GLN A 802 -9.52 -4.98 4.65
CA GLN A 802 -10.53 -6.04 4.69
C GLN A 802 -9.97 -7.35 5.27
N ASP A 803 -10.84 -8.09 5.95
CA ASP A 803 -10.53 -9.43 6.49
C ASP A 803 -10.88 -10.56 5.48
N GLY A 804 -11.48 -10.21 4.33
CA GLY A 804 -11.95 -11.17 3.32
C GLY A 804 -10.82 -11.98 2.68
N GLY A 805 -11.02 -13.29 2.51
CA GLY A 805 -10.07 -14.19 1.85
C GLY A 805 -8.91 -14.69 2.71
N ARG A 806 -8.75 -14.18 3.94
CA ARG A 806 -7.61 -14.50 4.81
C ARG A 806 -7.62 -15.95 5.29
N VAL A 807 -8.80 -16.51 5.55
CA VAL A 807 -8.93 -17.89 6.03
C VAL A 807 -8.47 -18.87 4.94
N GLU A 808 -8.89 -18.64 3.70
CA GLU A 808 -8.51 -19.42 2.52
C GLU A 808 -7.01 -19.31 2.27
N ARG A 809 -6.46 -18.09 2.33
CA ARG A 809 -5.03 -17.87 2.13
C ARG A 809 -4.18 -18.49 3.24
N VAL A 810 -4.58 -18.35 4.51
CA VAL A 810 -3.91 -19.00 5.65
C VAL A 810 -3.99 -20.51 5.52
N ALA A 811 -5.10 -21.08 5.06
CA ALA A 811 -5.21 -22.51 4.81
C ALA A 811 -4.21 -22.98 3.75
N GLN A 812 -4.12 -22.27 2.61
CA GLN A 812 -3.16 -22.56 1.55
C GLN A 812 -1.71 -22.47 2.04
N LEU A 813 -1.35 -21.36 2.69
CA LEU A 813 0.00 -21.15 3.23
C LEU A 813 0.34 -22.21 4.27
N SER A 814 -0.56 -22.48 5.22
CA SER A 814 -0.31 -23.44 6.31
C SER A 814 -0.10 -24.85 5.79
N ARG A 815 -0.81 -25.25 4.73
CA ARG A 815 -0.58 -26.53 4.05
C ARG A 815 0.82 -26.60 3.44
N TRP A 816 1.28 -25.55 2.77
CA TRP A 816 2.62 -25.52 2.20
C TRP A 816 3.70 -25.57 3.30
N TRP A 817 3.61 -24.71 4.31
CA TRP A 817 4.58 -24.68 5.42
C TRP A 817 4.60 -25.97 6.27
N SER A 818 3.53 -26.78 6.24
CA SER A 818 3.49 -28.05 6.96
C SER A 818 4.20 -29.19 6.23
N LEU A 819 4.47 -29.06 4.93
CA LEU A 819 5.23 -30.03 4.15
C LEU A 819 6.71 -30.04 4.56
N ARG A 820 7.40 -31.15 4.24
CA ARG A 820 8.83 -31.36 4.54
C ARG A 820 9.74 -30.78 3.46
N HIS A 821 9.59 -29.48 3.19
CA HIS A 821 10.54 -28.78 2.31
C HIS A 821 11.93 -28.86 2.92
N PHE A 822 12.92 -29.15 2.08
CA PHE A 822 14.31 -29.32 2.50
C PHE A 822 15.20 -28.32 1.76
N GLU A 823 16.25 -27.87 2.43
CA GLU A 823 17.17 -26.90 1.85
C GLU A 823 18.50 -27.60 1.54
N VAL A 824 19.00 -27.39 0.32
CA VAL A 824 20.34 -27.78 -0.10
C VAL A 824 21.20 -26.53 -0.10
N ARG A 825 22.29 -26.53 0.66
CA ARG A 825 23.14 -25.35 0.82
C ARG A 825 24.40 -25.46 -0.03
N GLY A 826 24.79 -24.33 -0.61
CA GLY A 826 26.07 -24.20 -1.33
C GLY A 826 26.19 -25.05 -2.59
N TYR A 827 25.10 -25.32 -3.30
CA TYR A 827 25.10 -26.10 -4.54
C TYR A 827 25.96 -25.40 -5.62
N PRO A 828 27.05 -26.02 -6.12
CA PRO A 828 28.00 -25.34 -6.99
C PRO A 828 27.54 -25.36 -8.46
N VAL A 829 27.48 -24.17 -9.08
CA VAL A 829 27.15 -23.99 -10.50
C VAL A 829 28.22 -23.15 -11.20
N PRO A 830 28.53 -23.44 -12.49
CA PRO A 830 29.42 -22.60 -13.28
C PRO A 830 28.85 -21.18 -13.38
N MET A 831 29.65 -20.18 -13.03
CA MET A 831 29.19 -18.78 -12.99
C MET A 831 28.73 -18.29 -14.37
N VAL A 832 29.48 -18.57 -15.43
CA VAL A 832 29.23 -18.01 -16.77
C VAL A 832 27.99 -18.62 -17.42
N THR A 833 27.84 -19.94 -17.44
CA THR A 833 26.73 -20.57 -18.18
C THR A 833 25.40 -20.55 -17.42
N HIS A 834 25.44 -20.73 -16.09
CA HIS A 834 24.23 -20.87 -15.27
C HIS A 834 24.14 -19.85 -14.14
N GLY A 835 25.23 -19.63 -13.39
CA GLY A 835 25.22 -18.79 -12.19
C GLY A 835 24.80 -17.34 -12.42
N GLN A 836 25.20 -16.74 -13.54
CA GLN A 836 24.83 -15.36 -13.90
C GLN A 836 23.33 -15.17 -14.19
N ARG A 837 22.61 -16.26 -14.48
CA ARG A 837 21.16 -16.28 -14.70
C ARG A 837 20.38 -16.61 -13.43
N MET A 838 21.06 -17.00 -12.36
CA MET A 838 20.43 -17.38 -11.10
C MET A 838 20.37 -16.19 -10.16
N TRP A 839 19.16 -15.95 -9.66
CA TRP A 839 18.86 -14.94 -8.66
C TRP A 839 17.91 -15.52 -7.61
N PRO A 840 17.86 -14.99 -6.38
CA PRO A 840 16.85 -15.39 -5.41
C PRO A 840 15.44 -15.34 -6.00
N GLY A 841 14.71 -16.44 -5.88
CA GLY A 841 13.38 -16.68 -6.49
C GLY A 841 13.41 -17.45 -7.81
N THR A 842 14.56 -17.66 -8.46
CA THR A 842 14.66 -18.46 -9.70
C THR A 842 14.19 -19.89 -9.44
N ILE A 843 13.27 -20.39 -10.27
CA ILE A 843 12.80 -21.77 -10.20
C ILE A 843 13.73 -22.65 -11.04
N VAL A 844 14.15 -23.77 -10.45
CA VAL A 844 15.06 -24.74 -11.06
C VAL A 844 14.48 -26.15 -10.97
N ARG A 845 14.82 -26.99 -11.95
CA ARG A 845 14.53 -28.43 -11.94
C ARG A 845 15.79 -29.17 -11.50
N LEU A 846 15.73 -29.91 -10.40
CA LEU A 846 16.86 -30.57 -9.76
C LEU A 846 16.78 -32.10 -9.90
N THR A 847 17.84 -32.69 -10.44
CA THR A 847 18.08 -34.14 -10.46
C THR A 847 19.47 -34.43 -9.91
N ASP A 848 19.54 -35.03 -8.73
CA ASP A 848 20.80 -35.29 -8.04
C ASP A 848 20.75 -36.58 -7.18
N PRO A 849 21.55 -37.62 -7.51
CA PRO A 849 21.54 -38.89 -6.80
C PRO A 849 22.14 -38.84 -5.38
N GLU A 850 22.84 -37.76 -5.01
CA GLU A 850 23.52 -37.64 -3.71
C GLU A 850 22.64 -37.01 -2.61
N LEU A 851 21.53 -36.39 -2.98
CA LEU A 851 20.63 -35.74 -2.05
C LEU A 851 19.68 -36.75 -1.42
N VAL A 852 19.29 -36.52 -0.17
CA VAL A 852 18.32 -37.37 0.54
C VAL A 852 16.91 -36.84 0.25
N ASP A 853 16.03 -37.67 -0.30
CA ASP A 853 14.63 -37.32 -0.43
C ASP A 853 13.93 -37.41 0.94
N PRO A 854 12.94 -36.54 1.24
CA PRO A 854 12.14 -36.65 2.46
C PRO A 854 11.43 -38.01 2.65
N SER A 855 11.30 -38.83 1.59
CA SER A 855 10.85 -40.23 1.68
C SER A 855 11.86 -41.18 2.36
N GLY A 856 13.08 -40.73 2.63
CA GLY A 856 14.12 -41.54 3.27
C GLY A 856 15.01 -42.32 2.29
N SER A 857 14.92 -42.04 0.99
CA SER A 857 15.78 -42.61 -0.06
C SER A 857 16.85 -41.61 -0.49
N TYR A 858 18.00 -42.10 -0.95
CA TYR A 858 18.96 -41.27 -1.67
C TYR A 858 18.53 -41.11 -3.13
N GLY A 859 18.74 -39.91 -3.66
CA GLY A 859 18.39 -39.51 -4.99
C GLY A 859 17.14 -38.65 -5.05
N VAL A 860 17.32 -37.49 -5.64
CA VAL A 860 16.30 -36.53 -5.99
C VAL A 860 16.20 -36.50 -7.51
N GLU A 861 15.00 -36.65 -8.08
CA GLU A 861 14.81 -36.65 -9.53
C GLU A 861 13.66 -35.72 -9.93
N ASN A 862 13.92 -34.86 -10.93
CA ASN A 862 12.97 -33.92 -11.50
C ASN A 862 12.19 -33.08 -10.46
N ARG A 863 12.82 -32.78 -9.32
CA ARG A 863 12.20 -31.96 -8.27
C ARG A 863 12.29 -30.50 -8.62
N LEU A 864 11.22 -29.76 -8.35
CA LEU A 864 11.24 -28.32 -8.39
C LEU A 864 11.90 -27.76 -7.13
N ALA A 865 12.77 -26.79 -7.33
CA ALA A 865 13.38 -26.04 -6.25
C ALA A 865 13.39 -24.55 -6.58
N VAL A 866 13.44 -23.72 -5.56
CA VAL A 866 13.64 -22.28 -5.69
C VAL A 866 15.00 -21.89 -5.12
N VAL A 867 15.71 -21.03 -5.84
CA VAL A 867 16.95 -20.43 -5.35
C VAL A 867 16.61 -19.44 -4.23
N THR A 868 17.14 -19.64 -3.02
CA THR A 868 16.92 -18.73 -1.87
C THR A 868 18.11 -17.81 -1.64
N SER A 869 19.31 -18.21 -2.08
CA SER A 869 20.53 -17.42 -1.92
C SER A 869 21.51 -17.74 -3.05
N VAL A 870 22.19 -16.73 -3.54
CA VAL A 870 23.22 -16.82 -4.56
C VAL A 870 24.46 -16.14 -4.01
N ARG A 871 25.56 -16.89 -3.91
CA ARG A 871 26.87 -16.35 -3.57
C ARG A 871 27.81 -16.57 -4.73
N THR A 872 28.45 -15.50 -5.20
CA THR A 872 29.47 -15.58 -6.24
C THR A 872 30.79 -15.10 -5.66
N THR A 873 31.87 -15.86 -5.91
CA THR A 873 33.22 -15.49 -5.53
C THR A 873 34.10 -15.56 -6.77
N MET A 874 34.74 -14.45 -7.10
CA MET A 874 35.61 -14.32 -8.26
C MET A 874 36.99 -14.87 -7.94
N GLY A 875 37.51 -15.70 -8.84
CA GLY A 875 38.93 -16.10 -8.85
C GLY A 875 39.69 -15.43 -10.00
N VAL A 876 40.97 -15.79 -10.11
CA VAL A 876 41.92 -15.23 -11.09
C VAL A 876 41.47 -15.35 -12.55
N LYS A 877 40.72 -16.39 -12.93
CA LYS A 877 40.20 -16.58 -14.31
C LYS A 877 38.67 -16.57 -14.35
N GLU A 878 38.02 -17.45 -13.60
CA GLU A 878 36.57 -17.54 -13.51
C GLU A 878 36.10 -17.42 -12.06
N GLY A 879 34.86 -16.95 -11.89
CA GLY A 879 34.17 -16.99 -10.61
C GLY A 879 33.43 -18.31 -10.40
N ILE A 880 33.17 -18.61 -9.14
CA ILE A 880 32.34 -19.74 -8.71
C ILE A 880 31.06 -19.17 -8.13
N THR A 881 29.93 -19.70 -8.58
CA THR A 881 28.63 -19.41 -7.99
C THR A 881 28.16 -20.61 -7.18
N THR A 882 27.76 -20.38 -5.94
CA THR A 882 27.09 -21.36 -5.09
C THR A 882 25.70 -20.87 -4.78
N VAL A 883 24.70 -21.74 -4.91
CA VAL A 883 23.30 -21.42 -4.65
C VAL A 883 22.74 -22.25 -3.51
N ASP A 884 21.92 -21.63 -2.69
CA ASP A 884 21.07 -22.34 -1.72
C ASP A 884 19.72 -22.59 -2.39
N LEU A 885 19.23 -23.83 -2.31
CA LEU A 885 18.02 -24.29 -3.00
C LEU A 885 17.03 -24.80 -1.97
N LEU A 886 15.82 -24.22 -1.94
CA LEU A 886 14.69 -24.83 -1.24
C LEU A 886 14.00 -25.78 -2.21
N VAL A 887 14.12 -27.09 -1.95
CA VAL A 887 13.48 -28.13 -2.77
C VAL A 887 12.07 -28.40 -2.26
N PHE A 888 11.11 -28.41 -3.18
CA PHE A 888 9.72 -28.62 -2.83
C PHE A 888 9.44 -30.07 -2.45
N ALA A 889 8.73 -30.25 -1.33
CA ALA A 889 8.35 -31.57 -0.82
C ALA A 889 7.30 -32.24 -1.70
N ASP A 890 6.45 -31.45 -2.34
CA ASP A 890 5.44 -31.96 -3.27
C ASP A 890 6.15 -32.55 -4.51
N ARG A 891 5.69 -33.73 -4.92
CA ARG A 891 6.18 -34.42 -6.13
C ARG A 891 5.39 -34.02 -7.38
N SER A 892 4.38 -33.15 -7.24
CA SER A 892 3.37 -32.55 -8.15
C SER A 892 3.29 -32.91 -9.65
N ASN A 893 4.25 -33.60 -10.27
CA ASN A 893 4.12 -34.30 -11.54
C ASN A 893 3.81 -35.79 -11.39
N THR A 894 3.75 -36.34 -10.17
CA THR A 894 3.04 -37.61 -9.97
C THR A 894 1.59 -37.27 -9.61
N PRO A 895 0.63 -37.27 -10.55
CA PRO A 895 -0.77 -37.25 -10.16
C PRO A 895 -0.98 -38.33 -9.11
N ARG A 896 -1.80 -38.06 -8.09
CA ARG A 896 -2.28 -39.11 -7.21
C ARG A 896 -3.08 -40.07 -8.08
N LEU A 897 -2.44 -41.14 -8.54
CA LEU A 897 -3.08 -42.21 -9.29
C LEU A 897 -3.96 -42.97 -8.29
N HIS A 898 -5.21 -42.53 -8.19
CA HIS A 898 -6.23 -43.30 -7.50
C HIS A 898 -6.57 -44.51 -8.38
N ALA A 899 -6.71 -45.69 -7.77
CA ALA A 899 -7.21 -46.86 -8.49
C ALA A 899 -8.64 -46.56 -8.95
N PHE A 900 -8.89 -46.60 -10.25
CA PHE A 900 -10.18 -46.20 -10.81
C PHE A 900 -11.28 -47.13 -10.31
N SER A 901 -12.14 -46.58 -9.48
CA SER A 901 -13.33 -47.26 -9.00
C SER A 901 -14.49 -46.28 -9.00
N ALA A 902 -15.66 -46.76 -9.38
CA ALA A 902 -16.90 -45.99 -9.32
C ALA A 902 -17.97 -46.83 -8.63
N ARG A 903 -18.94 -46.17 -8.01
CA ARG A 903 -20.19 -46.84 -7.62
C ARG A 903 -21.16 -46.81 -8.80
N GLY A 904 -21.59 -47.97 -9.28
CA GLY A 904 -22.62 -48.09 -10.29
C GLY A 904 -24.00 -47.72 -9.73
N ILE A 905 -24.73 -46.87 -10.45
CA ILE A 905 -26.08 -46.39 -10.10
C ILE A 905 -27.13 -47.07 -10.99
N GLY A 906 -26.77 -47.43 -12.22
CA GLY A 906 -27.67 -48.12 -13.14
C GLY A 906 -27.02 -48.38 -14.49
N TYR A 907 -27.65 -49.24 -15.29
CA TYR A 907 -27.21 -49.56 -16.65
C TYR A 907 -28.40 -49.45 -17.61
N ASP A 908 -28.17 -48.81 -18.76
CA ASP A 908 -29.14 -48.67 -19.84
C ASP A 908 -28.70 -49.54 -21.02
N ASP A 909 -29.48 -50.59 -21.32
CA ASP A 909 -29.19 -51.59 -22.33
C ASP A 909 -29.44 -51.11 -23.77
N ALA A 910 -30.21 -50.04 -23.95
CA ALA A 910 -30.46 -49.45 -25.27
C ALA A 910 -29.29 -48.56 -25.73
N THR A 911 -28.53 -48.00 -24.78
CA THR A 911 -27.43 -47.07 -25.05
C THR A 911 -26.05 -47.59 -24.61
N ASP A 912 -26.00 -48.73 -23.94
CA ASP A 912 -24.82 -49.28 -23.27
C ASP A 912 -24.17 -48.28 -22.29
N ASP A 913 -24.98 -47.42 -21.67
CA ASP A 913 -24.53 -46.43 -20.70
C ASP A 913 -24.59 -47.00 -19.28
N LEU A 914 -23.43 -47.06 -18.62
CA LEU A 914 -23.29 -47.38 -17.21
C LEU A 914 -23.22 -46.07 -16.41
N TYR A 915 -24.29 -45.77 -15.67
CA TYR A 915 -24.37 -44.60 -14.79
C TYR A 915 -23.57 -44.86 -13.52
N VAL A 916 -22.76 -43.89 -13.12
CA VAL A 916 -21.89 -43.97 -11.94
C VAL A 916 -22.06 -42.72 -11.09
N ALA A 917 -21.77 -42.85 -9.79
CA ALA A 917 -21.72 -41.70 -8.91
C ALA A 917 -20.61 -40.72 -9.31
N ASP A 918 -20.82 -39.42 -9.04
CA ASP A 918 -19.82 -38.40 -9.35
C ASP A 918 -18.62 -38.47 -8.40
N ASN A 919 -18.83 -38.79 -7.13
CA ASN A 919 -17.76 -38.85 -6.13
C ASN A 919 -18.11 -39.82 -5.00
N TRP A 920 -18.04 -41.12 -5.27
CA TRP A 920 -18.44 -42.16 -4.31
C TRP A 920 -17.47 -42.31 -3.14
N THR A 921 -16.20 -41.95 -3.35
CA THR A 921 -15.14 -42.03 -2.34
C THR A 921 -15.01 -40.76 -1.47
N GLY A 922 -15.69 -39.67 -1.86
CA GLY A 922 -15.68 -38.40 -1.12
C GLY A 922 -14.33 -37.68 -1.17
N ILE A 923 -13.53 -37.85 -2.22
CA ILE A 923 -12.15 -37.33 -2.29
C ILE A 923 -12.12 -35.79 -2.37
N GLU A 924 -12.98 -35.18 -3.19
CA GLU A 924 -13.06 -33.71 -3.31
C GLU A 924 -14.49 -33.19 -3.09
N SER A 925 -14.63 -32.10 -2.32
CA SER A 925 -15.94 -31.59 -1.88
C SER A 925 -16.48 -30.42 -2.72
N ASP A 926 -15.74 -29.98 -3.73
CA ASP A 926 -16.05 -28.77 -4.52
C ASP A 926 -16.94 -29.02 -5.75
N GLY A 927 -17.34 -30.26 -5.99
CA GLY A 927 -18.22 -30.65 -7.11
C GLY A 927 -17.54 -30.65 -8.48
N THR A 928 -16.22 -30.45 -8.55
CA THR A 928 -15.45 -30.50 -9.81
C THR A 928 -15.00 -31.93 -10.16
N TRP A 929 -15.05 -32.85 -9.20
CA TRP A 929 -14.68 -34.25 -9.33
C TRP A 929 -15.76 -35.11 -9.99
N SER A 930 -15.36 -36.02 -10.88
CA SER A 930 -16.22 -37.05 -11.48
C SER A 930 -15.47 -38.38 -11.57
N ASP A 931 -15.97 -39.42 -10.88
CA ASP A 931 -15.39 -40.78 -10.92
C ASP A 931 -15.39 -41.35 -12.35
N ALA A 932 -16.32 -40.93 -13.21
CA ALA A 932 -16.38 -41.37 -14.61
C ALA A 932 -15.18 -40.91 -15.44
N SER A 933 -14.63 -39.71 -15.17
CA SER A 933 -13.54 -39.11 -15.96
C SER A 933 -12.27 -39.96 -16.02
N PHE A 934 -12.10 -40.79 -14.99
CA PHE A 934 -10.93 -41.61 -14.77
C PHE A 934 -10.92 -42.92 -15.55
N PHE A 935 -12.01 -43.28 -16.23
CA PHE A 935 -12.07 -44.47 -17.08
C PHE A 935 -11.66 -44.19 -18.54
N THR A 936 -11.18 -42.98 -18.82
CA THR A 936 -10.59 -42.59 -20.11
C THR A 936 -9.13 -42.17 -19.95
N GLU A 937 -8.38 -42.22 -21.05
CA GLU A 937 -6.96 -41.88 -21.06
C GLU A 937 -6.71 -40.45 -20.53
N PRO A 938 -5.80 -40.27 -19.56
CA PRO A 938 -5.46 -38.95 -19.04
C PRO A 938 -4.77 -38.06 -20.08
N LEU A 939 -5.07 -36.75 -20.04
CA LEU A 939 -4.59 -35.77 -21.02
C LEU A 939 -3.20 -35.16 -20.72
N TYR A 940 -2.44 -35.65 -19.73
CA TYR A 940 -1.14 -35.05 -19.37
C TYR A 940 0.03 -35.56 -20.23
N THR A 941 1.08 -34.75 -20.31
CA THR A 941 2.25 -34.97 -21.17
C THR A 941 2.95 -36.30 -20.85
N GLY A 942 3.13 -37.16 -21.85
CA GLY A 942 3.81 -38.46 -21.73
C GLY A 942 2.88 -39.68 -21.67
N ILE A 943 1.59 -39.51 -21.34
CA ILE A 943 0.61 -40.62 -21.34
C ILE A 943 -0.22 -40.67 -22.61
N ALA A 944 -0.68 -39.52 -23.13
CA ALA A 944 -1.53 -39.42 -24.32
C ALA A 944 -0.95 -40.03 -25.62
N GLN A 945 0.28 -40.54 -25.58
CA GLN A 945 0.94 -41.26 -26.68
C GLN A 945 0.61 -42.75 -26.73
N TYR A 946 0.11 -43.34 -25.63
CA TYR A 946 -0.14 -44.78 -25.55
C TYR A 946 -1.47 -45.16 -26.22
N GLY A 947 -2.51 -44.34 -26.04
CA GLY A 947 -3.81 -44.56 -26.69
C GLY A 947 -4.59 -45.75 -26.14
N GLY A 948 -5.88 -45.79 -26.48
CA GLY A 948 -6.74 -46.97 -26.31
C GLY A 948 -7.84 -46.84 -25.27
N ASN A 949 -8.79 -47.78 -25.34
CA ASN A 949 -10.00 -47.79 -24.53
C ASN A 949 -9.84 -48.71 -23.32
N ALA A 950 -10.15 -48.19 -22.13
CA ALA A 950 -10.13 -48.98 -20.90
C ALA A 950 -11.12 -50.15 -20.98
N VAL A 951 -10.74 -51.30 -20.43
CA VAL A 951 -11.66 -52.40 -20.17
C VAL A 951 -12.00 -52.40 -18.69
N ILE A 952 -13.30 -52.38 -18.40
CA ILE A 952 -13.84 -52.35 -17.04
C ILE A 952 -14.63 -53.61 -16.76
N GLU A 953 -14.77 -53.92 -15.47
CA GLU A 953 -15.68 -54.92 -14.94
C GLU A 953 -16.48 -54.34 -13.80
N TRP A 954 -17.71 -54.82 -13.63
CA TRP A 954 -18.51 -54.48 -12.47
C TRP A 954 -18.78 -55.72 -11.62
N TRP A 955 -18.63 -55.48 -10.33
CA TRP A 955 -18.81 -56.46 -9.27
C TRP A 955 -20.06 -56.05 -8.50
N GLN A 956 -20.99 -56.99 -8.36
CA GLN A 956 -22.26 -56.75 -7.70
C GLN A 956 -22.38 -57.60 -6.45
N TRP A 957 -22.83 -56.98 -5.37
CA TRP A 957 -23.10 -57.63 -4.10
C TRP A 957 -24.56 -58.06 -4.03
N ASP A 958 -24.80 -59.35 -3.86
CA ASP A 958 -26.14 -59.95 -3.79
C ASP A 958 -26.76 -59.94 -2.38
N GLY A 959 -26.05 -59.37 -1.40
CA GLY A 959 -26.40 -59.40 0.02
C GLY A 959 -25.58 -60.38 0.86
N GLU A 960 -24.84 -61.30 0.23
CA GLU A 960 -23.97 -62.27 0.91
C GLU A 960 -22.55 -62.29 0.33
N THR A 961 -22.41 -62.31 -1.01
CA THR A 961 -21.12 -62.36 -1.69
C THR A 961 -21.00 -61.31 -2.79
N ILE A 962 -19.79 -60.81 -3.02
CA ILE A 962 -19.49 -59.94 -4.16
C ILE A 962 -18.94 -60.80 -5.29
N SER A 963 -19.55 -60.71 -6.47
CA SER A 963 -19.13 -61.47 -7.64
C SER A 963 -19.06 -60.60 -8.87
N GLN A 964 -18.19 -60.96 -9.82
CA GLN A 964 -18.11 -60.29 -11.11
C GLN A 964 -19.35 -60.67 -11.93
N THR A 965 -20.18 -59.69 -12.27
CA THR A 965 -21.43 -59.95 -13.00
C THR A 965 -21.40 -59.47 -14.43
N GLY A 966 -20.48 -58.55 -14.79
CA GLY A 966 -20.24 -58.19 -16.19
C GLY A 966 -19.00 -57.34 -16.43
N SER A 967 -18.77 -57.03 -17.71
CA SER A 967 -17.64 -56.25 -18.20
C SER A 967 -17.94 -55.56 -19.54
N GLY A 968 -17.15 -54.54 -19.87
CA GLY A 968 -17.26 -53.81 -21.14
C GLY A 968 -16.02 -52.95 -21.43
N THR A 969 -15.92 -52.48 -22.67
CA THR A 969 -14.84 -51.59 -23.13
C THR A 969 -15.35 -50.15 -23.18
N VAL A 970 -14.67 -49.24 -22.50
CA VAL A 970 -15.04 -47.83 -22.37
C VAL A 970 -14.81 -47.11 -23.69
N SER A 971 -15.88 -46.64 -24.32
CA SER A 971 -15.80 -45.88 -25.58
C SER A 971 -15.75 -44.37 -25.36
N SER A 972 -16.41 -43.87 -24.31
CA SER A 972 -16.44 -42.47 -23.91
C SER A 972 -17.00 -42.32 -22.51
N VAL A 973 -16.77 -41.16 -21.89
CA VAL A 973 -17.31 -40.80 -20.58
C VAL A 973 -18.00 -39.45 -20.66
N SER A 974 -19.00 -39.25 -19.81
CA SER A 974 -19.75 -38.00 -19.68
C SER A 974 -19.80 -37.62 -18.21
N THR A 975 -19.30 -36.44 -17.87
CA THR A 975 -19.07 -35.97 -16.49
C THR A 975 -20.06 -34.89 -16.07
N VAL A 976 -21.34 -35.09 -16.39
CA VAL A 976 -22.41 -34.13 -16.04
C VAL A 976 -22.84 -34.42 -14.61
N SER A 977 -22.72 -33.42 -13.73
CA SER A 977 -23.08 -33.56 -12.31
C SER A 977 -24.51 -34.10 -12.13
N GLY A 978 -24.64 -35.13 -11.29
CA GLY A 978 -25.87 -35.87 -11.04
C GLY A 978 -26.21 -36.93 -12.10
N SER A 979 -25.42 -37.05 -13.16
CA SER A 979 -25.64 -37.99 -14.26
C SER A 979 -24.35 -38.46 -14.94
N SER A 980 -23.27 -38.63 -14.18
CA SER A 980 -22.02 -39.17 -14.73
C SER A 980 -22.25 -40.58 -15.29
N ARG A 981 -21.73 -40.84 -16.49
CA ARG A 981 -21.90 -42.13 -17.16
C ARG A 981 -20.67 -42.53 -17.97
N ILE A 982 -20.49 -43.84 -18.08
CA ILE A 982 -19.46 -44.50 -18.87
C ILE A 982 -20.16 -45.25 -20.00
N ARG A 983 -19.87 -44.89 -21.26
CA ARG A 983 -20.45 -45.56 -22.41
C ARG A 983 -19.60 -46.75 -22.82
N LEU A 984 -20.22 -47.92 -22.91
CA LEU A 984 -19.52 -49.17 -23.14
C LEU A 984 -19.69 -49.68 -24.58
N THR A 985 -18.75 -50.53 -24.98
CA THR A 985 -18.76 -51.34 -26.19
C THR A 985 -18.32 -52.76 -25.82
N SER A 986 -18.70 -53.75 -26.61
CA SER A 986 -18.37 -55.17 -26.32
C SER A 986 -18.81 -55.62 -24.92
N VAL A 987 -20.00 -55.19 -24.49
CA VAL A 987 -20.58 -55.51 -23.18
C VAL A 987 -20.84 -57.02 -23.07
N SER A 988 -20.47 -57.61 -21.94
CA SER A 988 -20.74 -59.01 -21.60
C SER A 988 -21.15 -59.16 -20.14
N GLY A 989 -22.03 -60.11 -19.85
CA GLY A 989 -22.55 -60.37 -18.50
C GLY A 989 -23.95 -59.83 -18.27
N THR A 990 -24.32 -59.64 -17.01
CA THR A 990 -25.65 -59.16 -16.58
C THR A 990 -25.47 -58.06 -15.53
N TYR A 991 -26.21 -56.97 -15.67
CA TYR A 991 -26.31 -55.94 -14.63
C TYR A 991 -27.60 -56.14 -13.83
N TYR A 992 -27.48 -56.50 -12.55
CA TYR A 992 -28.62 -56.65 -11.66
C TYR A 992 -29.01 -55.29 -11.09
N ARG A 993 -30.24 -54.83 -11.39
CA ARG A 993 -30.72 -53.49 -11.02
C ARG A 993 -30.68 -53.20 -9.52
N ASP A 994 -30.97 -54.21 -8.70
CA ASP A 994 -31.19 -54.05 -7.25
C ASP A 994 -29.98 -54.45 -6.40
N MET A 995 -28.79 -54.58 -7.01
CA MET A 995 -27.55 -54.94 -6.31
C MET A 995 -26.59 -53.74 -6.20
N ASP A 996 -25.92 -53.62 -5.06
CA ASP A 996 -24.85 -52.64 -4.89
C ASP A 996 -23.70 -52.98 -5.82
N THR A 997 -23.28 -52.00 -6.63
CA THR A 997 -22.37 -52.23 -7.75
C THR A 997 -21.11 -51.39 -7.61
N ILE A 998 -19.95 -52.04 -7.74
CA ILE A 998 -18.66 -51.38 -7.85
C ILE A 998 -18.11 -51.65 -9.24
N VAL A 999 -17.69 -50.59 -9.91
CA VAL A 999 -17.08 -50.60 -11.24
C VAL A 999 -15.58 -50.40 -11.07
N VAL A 1000 -14.77 -51.27 -11.66
CA VAL A 1000 -13.30 -51.21 -11.58
C VAL A 1000 -12.67 -51.50 -12.94
N LEU A 1001 -11.40 -51.15 -13.10
CA LEU A 1001 -10.62 -51.66 -14.24
C LEU A 1001 -10.50 -53.18 -14.17
N ARG A 1002 -10.56 -53.82 -15.34
CA ARG A 1002 -10.25 -55.24 -15.47
C ARG A 1002 -8.76 -55.48 -15.19
N PRO A 1003 -8.37 -56.60 -14.55
CA PRO A 1003 -6.97 -56.91 -14.28
C PRO A 1003 -6.09 -56.85 -15.54
N THR A 1004 -4.86 -56.32 -15.39
CA THR A 1004 -3.85 -56.13 -16.46
C THR A 1004 -3.37 -57.43 -17.12
N THR A 1005 -3.74 -58.59 -16.58
CA THR A 1005 -3.53 -59.90 -17.22
C THR A 1005 -4.48 -60.16 -18.39
N THR A 1006 -5.43 -59.25 -18.65
CA THR A 1006 -6.34 -59.27 -19.80
C THR A 1006 -5.98 -58.12 -20.74
N ALA A 1007 -6.21 -58.26 -22.05
CA ALA A 1007 -5.98 -57.17 -23.02
C ALA A 1007 -6.73 -55.89 -22.59
N ASN A 1008 -5.99 -54.89 -22.11
CA ASN A 1008 -6.48 -53.58 -21.70
C ASN A 1008 -5.76 -52.48 -22.52
N ALA A 1009 -6.11 -51.21 -22.31
CA ALA A 1009 -5.41 -50.12 -22.98
C ALA A 1009 -3.95 -50.03 -22.54
N ALA A 1010 -3.04 -49.71 -23.46
CA ALA A 1010 -1.61 -49.62 -23.18
C ALA A 1010 -1.28 -48.58 -22.10
N TRP A 1011 -2.08 -47.51 -21.98
CA TRP A 1011 -1.93 -46.51 -20.93
C TRP A 1011 -2.30 -47.03 -19.53
N ILE A 1012 -3.12 -48.07 -19.42
CA ILE A 1012 -3.46 -48.73 -18.15
C ILE A 1012 -2.33 -49.64 -17.70
N ASP A 1013 -1.82 -50.46 -18.62
CA ASP A 1013 -0.69 -51.34 -18.33
C ASP A 1013 0.56 -50.53 -17.97
N ALA A 1014 0.73 -49.39 -18.62
CA ALA A 1014 1.61 -48.34 -18.16
C ALA A 1014 1.28 -47.98 -16.69
N LEU A 1015 0.24 -47.21 -16.43
CA LEU A 1015 0.06 -46.60 -15.12
C LEU A 1015 -0.12 -47.58 -13.94
N TYR A 1016 -0.57 -48.81 -14.20
CA TYR A 1016 -1.05 -49.75 -13.18
C TYR A 1016 -0.44 -51.15 -13.26
N SER A 1017 0.68 -51.36 -13.97
CA SER A 1017 1.34 -52.68 -14.01
C SER A 1017 1.60 -53.20 -12.58
N PRO A 1018 1.29 -54.49 -12.30
CA PRO A 1018 1.56 -55.08 -11.00
C PRO A 1018 3.07 -55.12 -10.71
N ILE A 1019 3.44 -54.78 -9.46
CA ILE A 1019 4.83 -54.87 -8.94
C ILE A 1019 5.13 -56.32 -8.46
N SER A 1020 4.18 -57.24 -8.58
CA SER A 1020 4.38 -58.65 -8.23
C SER A 1020 4.84 -59.48 -9.42
N ASN A 1021 5.65 -60.51 -9.16
CA ASN A 1021 5.98 -61.53 -10.16
C ASN A 1021 4.75 -62.35 -10.59
N ASP A 1022 4.92 -63.19 -11.63
CA ASP A 1022 3.89 -64.10 -12.17
C ASP A 1022 3.30 -65.08 -11.13
N ALA A 1023 3.91 -65.20 -9.95
CA ALA A 1023 3.44 -66.02 -8.83
C ALA A 1023 2.66 -65.22 -7.76
N GLY A 1024 2.37 -63.94 -7.99
CA GLY A 1024 1.59 -63.08 -7.09
C GLY A 1024 2.29 -62.79 -5.75
N THR A 1025 3.61 -62.98 -5.67
CA THR A 1025 4.38 -62.73 -4.44
C THR A 1025 5.00 -61.34 -4.47
N TRP A 1026 4.77 -60.55 -3.42
CA TRP A 1026 5.45 -59.26 -3.23
C TRP A 1026 6.86 -59.53 -2.72
N THR A 1027 7.88 -59.39 -3.58
CA THR A 1027 9.28 -59.55 -3.16
C THR A 1027 9.94 -58.19 -3.03
N ASP A 1028 10.26 -57.80 -1.80
CA ASP A 1028 11.06 -56.61 -1.41
C ASP A 1028 12.49 -56.60 -1.99
N VAL A 1029 12.84 -57.56 -2.86
CA VAL A 1029 14.19 -57.76 -3.39
C VAL A 1029 14.09 -58.15 -4.86
N ALA A 1030 13.99 -57.15 -5.75
CA ALA A 1030 14.29 -57.32 -7.17
C ALA A 1030 15.14 -56.14 -7.64
N THR A 1031 16.35 -56.48 -8.09
CA THR A 1031 17.24 -55.71 -8.96
C THR A 1031 16.46 -54.96 -10.05
N PRO A 1032 16.83 -53.71 -10.40
CA PRO A 1032 16.10 -52.90 -11.35
C PRO A 1032 16.33 -53.45 -12.76
N THR A 1033 15.32 -54.12 -13.29
CA THR A 1033 15.19 -54.35 -14.73
C THR A 1033 13.79 -53.95 -15.09
N ASP A 1034 13.73 -52.84 -15.83
CA ASP A 1034 12.58 -52.18 -16.43
C ASP A 1034 11.78 -51.29 -15.48
N GLY A 1035 12.32 -50.08 -15.27
CA GLY A 1035 11.55 -48.93 -14.81
C GLY A 1035 10.41 -48.61 -15.79
N TYR A 1036 9.43 -47.86 -15.32
CA TYR A 1036 8.24 -47.59 -16.11
C TYR A 1036 8.62 -46.89 -17.44
N PRO A 1037 7.99 -47.20 -18.59
CA PRO A 1037 8.30 -46.57 -19.88
C PRO A 1037 8.16 -45.03 -19.96
N TRP A 1038 7.58 -44.36 -18.96
CA TRP A 1038 7.56 -42.89 -18.81
C TRP A 1038 8.60 -42.36 -17.80
N GLU A 1039 9.41 -43.24 -17.22
CA GLU A 1039 10.57 -42.91 -16.36
C GLU A 1039 11.90 -42.82 -17.17
N THR A 1040 11.84 -42.74 -18.50
CA THR A 1040 13.02 -42.44 -19.36
C THR A 1040 12.89 -41.13 -20.11
#